data_AF-A0A537E5U9-F1
#
_entry.id   AF-A0A537E5U9-F1
#
_cell.length_a   1.000
_cell.length_b   1.000
_cell.length_c   1.000
_cell.angle_alpha   90.00
_cell.angle_beta   90.00
_cell.angle_gamma   90.00
#
_symmetry.space_group_name_H-M   'P 1'
#
loop_
_entity.id
_entity.type
_entity.pdbx_description
1 polymer ?
#
loop_
_entity_poly.entity_id
_entity_poly.type
_entity_poly.pdbx_seq_one_letter_code
_entity_poly.pdbx_strand_id
1 'polypeptide(L)'
;MALKLTDLKTDVHNDWCPGCLTGDTLVLSNPAVKAIQDVRPGERVLTAAGEYREVVARIQHHYSGPMYRVRAKCFGEIKATPEHPFVVVRRTSGRHYHNSDFVEERVQASDLRVGDYFVFPVMQKVEDAGTFPFNYEEKAKDTRHGLPPSVVNIDADLLRLAGYYIAEGSAHGRSLIFSFSQAEAYLIHDTKALMERIFRLRGKLAEARKNGIDVVFNSSYLAKAFEALFGNRAWNKHIPHELMLLPPSKQKELIKGLWRGDGDFRDAKARYSTTSVVLAEQMKLLLLRQGIVPITSVEHAHQNHKSAYRLYVSYSRDYNKLAEIVGVPARKDTSRDKRSSVIRNSRLYLPVSQIETFPFDGNVYDLTINDPAHTFVTSVTTSGNCGDFGIEASLKMALTEMPVDINKVALFSGIGCSSKLVHFTNAFGIHTLHGRVLGYAQGAKLANPDLEVIAVGGDGDGLGIGVGHFVHAGRRNIDMAYIIHDNGVYGLTKGQASPTLHLGMQTKSLPEPNINSNINPIMLALASGFTFIARSYAYNTRHLKEMIKKAVAHKGFALIDALQPCPTYNDINTKEWYGGEDRIDPTAKRPMPRTYDLESTGYNGTITADMSQDEIDKNLVQVIEKSREWGDKIPIGIFYQNETVPIYEERISERIPSYMKEPPAKQQIGKSDGKSVVNLANLSKELLFESLVLAQ
;
A
#
# COMPACT_ATOMS: atom_id res chain seq x y z
N MET A 1 -22.10 19.75 2.24
CA MET A 1 -21.90 18.43 1.59
C MET A 1 -20.94 17.65 2.49
N ALA A 2 -21.14 16.34 2.70
CA ALA A 2 -20.15 15.54 3.41
C ALA A 2 -18.86 15.46 2.59
N LEU A 3 -17.71 15.74 3.21
CA LEU A 3 -16.39 15.65 2.60
C LEU A 3 -16.12 14.22 2.13
N LYS A 4 -15.69 14.05 0.87
CA LYS A 4 -15.21 12.78 0.34
C LYS A 4 -13.69 12.75 0.35
N LEU A 5 -13.11 11.56 0.41
CA LEU A 5 -11.64 11.39 0.35
C LEU A 5 -11.03 12.00 -0.92
N THR A 6 -11.78 12.03 -2.01
CA THR A 6 -11.38 12.69 -3.28
C THR A 6 -11.22 14.20 -3.13
N ASP A 7 -11.99 14.83 -2.25
CA ASP A 7 -11.98 16.28 -2.05
C ASP A 7 -10.73 16.72 -1.29
N LEU A 8 -10.05 15.79 -0.59
CA LEU A 8 -8.81 16.01 0.16
C LEU A 8 -7.53 15.67 -0.62
N LYS A 9 -7.63 15.31 -1.91
CA LYS A 9 -6.46 15.04 -2.76
C LYS A 9 -5.97 16.31 -3.44
N THR A 10 -4.65 16.51 -3.47
CA THR A 10 -4.04 17.60 -4.23
C THR A 10 -3.51 17.09 -5.57
N ASP A 11 -3.66 17.92 -6.61
CA ASP A 11 -3.01 17.72 -7.91
C ASP A 11 -1.73 18.58 -8.03
N VAL A 12 -1.49 19.49 -7.07
CA VAL A 12 -0.53 20.61 -7.17
C VAL A 12 0.88 20.24 -6.67
N HIS A 13 0.99 19.29 -5.74
CA HIS A 13 2.27 18.91 -5.14
C HIS A 13 2.33 17.41 -4.85
N ASN A 14 2.11 16.59 -5.88
CA ASN A 14 2.49 15.19 -5.76
C ASN A 14 4.00 14.97 -6.02
N ASP A 15 4.78 16.01 -6.31
CA ASP A 15 6.20 15.99 -6.73
C ASP A 15 7.19 15.31 -5.76
N TRP A 16 6.70 14.74 -4.66
CA TRP A 16 7.48 13.90 -3.79
C TRP A 16 6.71 12.66 -3.33
N CYS A 17 7.06 11.55 -3.96
CA CYS A 17 6.83 10.20 -3.50
C CYS A 17 8.19 9.69 -3.01
N PRO A 18 8.32 9.03 -1.85
CA PRO A 18 9.58 8.45 -1.39
C PRO A 18 9.95 7.20 -2.20
N GLY A 19 9.44 7.06 -3.43
CA GLY A 19 9.61 5.89 -4.25
C GLY A 19 8.45 5.64 -5.18
N CYS A 20 8.60 5.87 -6.49
CA CYS A 20 7.53 5.63 -7.45
C CYS A 20 8.01 4.81 -8.68
N LEU A 21 7.06 4.19 -9.37
CA LEU A 21 7.25 3.35 -10.55
C LEU A 21 6.80 4.08 -11.81
N THR A 22 7.32 3.68 -12.97
CA THR A 22 6.80 4.20 -14.26
C THR A 22 5.38 3.71 -14.50
N GLY A 23 4.57 4.52 -15.20
CA GLY A 23 3.15 4.24 -15.43
C GLY A 23 2.85 2.93 -16.16
N ASP A 24 3.78 2.45 -16.98
CA ASP A 24 3.71 1.17 -17.71
C ASP A 24 3.95 -0.06 -16.81
N THR A 25 4.34 0.11 -15.55
CA THR A 25 4.63 -1.00 -14.64
C THR A 25 3.37 -1.81 -14.37
N LEU A 26 3.39 -3.10 -14.71
CA LEU A 26 2.27 -4.01 -14.50
C LEU A 26 2.15 -4.39 -13.03
N VAL A 27 0.98 -4.17 -12.45
CA VAL A 27 0.58 -4.57 -11.10
C VAL A 27 -0.36 -5.76 -11.18
N LEU A 28 -0.15 -6.74 -10.31
CA LEU A 28 -1.02 -7.91 -10.20
C LEU A 28 -2.34 -7.55 -9.51
N SER A 29 -3.16 -6.77 -10.21
CA SER A 29 -4.50 -6.35 -9.80
C SER A 29 -5.57 -7.41 -10.13
N ASN A 30 -6.74 -7.25 -9.54
CA ASN A 30 -7.93 -8.08 -9.67
C ASN A 30 -9.14 -7.16 -9.91
N PRO A 31 -9.91 -7.37 -10.99
CA PRO A 31 -10.08 -8.62 -11.75
C PRO A 31 -9.01 -8.96 -12.80
N ALA A 32 -8.17 -8.00 -13.20
CA ALA A 32 -7.16 -8.24 -14.22
C ALA A 32 -5.87 -7.48 -13.88
N VAL A 33 -4.75 -8.00 -14.37
CA VAL A 33 -3.44 -7.32 -14.32
C VAL A 33 -3.50 -6.05 -15.16
N LYS A 34 -2.99 -4.94 -14.62
CA LYS A 34 -3.04 -3.62 -15.26
C LYS A 34 -1.74 -2.86 -15.07
N ALA A 35 -1.49 -1.88 -15.93
CA ALA A 35 -0.47 -0.89 -15.68
C ALA A 35 -0.83 -0.08 -14.43
N ILE A 36 0.14 0.30 -13.61
CA ILE A 36 -0.08 0.99 -12.32
C ILE A 36 -0.88 2.29 -12.50
N GLN A 37 -0.69 2.98 -13.62
CA GLN A 37 -1.44 4.18 -13.99
C GLN A 37 -2.94 3.94 -14.23
N ASP A 38 -3.35 2.68 -14.48
CA ASP A 38 -4.73 2.29 -14.76
C ASP A 38 -5.43 1.63 -13.56
N VAL A 39 -4.68 1.37 -12.49
CA VAL A 39 -5.23 0.85 -11.22
C VAL A 39 -6.08 1.94 -10.56
N ARG A 40 -7.24 1.55 -10.02
CA ARG A 40 -8.21 2.46 -9.41
C ARG A 40 -8.45 2.11 -7.94
N PRO A 41 -8.74 3.12 -7.08
CA PRO A 41 -9.23 2.86 -5.72
C PRO A 41 -10.44 1.91 -5.71
N GLY A 42 -10.50 1.02 -4.72
CA GLY A 42 -11.51 -0.03 -4.58
C GLY A 42 -11.21 -1.32 -5.36
N GLU A 43 -10.28 -1.30 -6.33
CA GLU A 43 -9.74 -2.53 -6.92
C GLU A 43 -8.84 -3.25 -5.93
N ARG A 44 -8.50 -4.52 -6.19
CA ARG A 44 -7.62 -5.29 -5.31
C ARG A 44 -6.29 -5.60 -5.99
N VAL A 45 -5.20 -5.63 -5.25
CA VAL A 45 -3.86 -6.02 -5.72
C VAL A 45 -3.26 -7.11 -4.84
N LEU A 46 -2.46 -7.99 -5.44
CA LEU A 46 -1.71 -9.00 -4.69
C LEU A 46 -0.65 -8.32 -3.81
N THR A 47 -0.54 -8.72 -2.55
CA THR A 47 0.45 -8.19 -1.58
C THR A 47 1.56 -9.20 -1.29
N ALA A 48 2.59 -8.80 -0.54
CA ALA A 48 3.69 -9.67 -0.10
C ALA A 48 3.20 -10.93 0.66
N ALA A 49 2.02 -10.85 1.29
CA ALA A 49 1.39 -11.98 1.98
C ALA A 49 0.85 -13.06 1.01
N GLY A 50 0.83 -12.79 -0.30
CA GLY A 50 0.25 -13.70 -1.29
C GLY A 50 -1.28 -13.66 -1.34
N GLU A 51 -1.89 -12.56 -0.89
CA GLU A 51 -3.34 -12.32 -0.88
C GLU A 51 -3.70 -11.01 -1.58
N TYR A 52 -4.93 -10.92 -2.10
CA TYR A 52 -5.45 -9.71 -2.72
C TYR A 52 -6.05 -8.76 -1.67
N ARG A 53 -5.60 -7.52 -1.65
CA ARG A 53 -6.06 -6.46 -0.72
C ARG A 53 -6.49 -5.21 -1.49
N GLU A 54 -7.39 -4.44 -0.91
CA GLU A 54 -7.99 -3.26 -1.56
C GLU A 54 -6.97 -2.13 -1.74
N VAL A 55 -7.04 -1.45 -2.89
CA VAL A 55 -6.31 -0.22 -3.17
C VAL A 55 -7.11 0.94 -2.58
N VAL A 56 -6.54 1.63 -1.60
CA VAL A 56 -7.12 2.83 -0.98
C VAL A 56 -6.92 4.04 -1.89
N ALA A 57 -5.73 4.18 -2.45
CA ALA A 57 -5.39 5.31 -3.33
C ALA A 57 -4.32 4.92 -4.36
N ARG A 58 -4.42 5.55 -5.54
CA ARG A 58 -3.30 5.66 -6.48
C ARG A 58 -2.68 7.04 -6.30
N ILE A 59 -1.36 7.07 -6.19
CA ILE A 59 -0.52 8.26 -6.12
C ILE A 59 0.08 8.48 -7.51
N GLN A 60 0.17 9.73 -7.95
CA GLN A 60 0.71 10.11 -9.26
C GLN A 60 1.41 11.45 -9.16
N HIS A 61 2.62 11.57 -9.70
CA HIS A 61 3.29 12.86 -9.85
C HIS A 61 4.27 12.92 -10.99
N HIS A 62 4.70 14.14 -11.32
CA HIS A 62 5.72 14.37 -12.30
C HIS A 62 7.12 14.27 -11.66
N TYR A 63 7.99 13.45 -12.25
CA TYR A 63 9.36 13.23 -11.79
C TYR A 63 10.32 13.52 -12.94
N SER A 64 11.31 14.38 -12.68
CA SER A 64 12.44 14.65 -13.57
C SER A 64 13.74 14.37 -12.83
N GLY A 65 14.46 13.32 -13.22
CA GLY A 65 15.68 12.89 -12.53
C GLY A 65 16.21 11.54 -13.00
N PRO A 66 17.25 11.00 -12.34
CA PRO A 66 17.76 9.67 -12.64
C PRO A 66 16.75 8.60 -12.25
N MET A 67 16.55 7.59 -13.09
CA MET A 67 15.68 6.46 -12.85
C MET A 67 16.46 5.15 -12.96
N TYR A 68 16.13 4.18 -12.12
CA TYR A 68 16.77 2.87 -12.08
C TYR A 68 15.95 1.86 -12.87
N ARG A 69 16.59 1.22 -13.87
CA ARG A 69 16.08 0.04 -14.56
C ARG A 69 16.74 -1.19 -13.95
N VAL A 70 15.95 -2.04 -13.32
CA VAL A 70 16.44 -3.24 -12.62
C VAL A 70 15.89 -4.50 -13.28
N ARG A 71 16.76 -5.37 -13.77
CA ARG A 71 16.38 -6.63 -14.43
C ARG A 71 16.50 -7.81 -13.48
N ALA A 72 15.39 -8.52 -13.25
CA ALA A 72 15.37 -9.79 -12.55
C ALA A 72 15.68 -10.95 -13.52
N LYS A 73 16.40 -11.97 -13.05
CA LYS A 73 16.44 -13.26 -13.76
C LYS A 73 15.02 -13.82 -13.82
N CYS A 74 14.57 -14.23 -15.01
CA CYS A 74 13.26 -14.79 -15.32
C CYS A 74 12.10 -13.80 -15.54
N PHE A 75 11.91 -12.75 -14.73
CA PHE A 75 10.65 -11.96 -14.75
C PHE A 75 10.74 -10.57 -15.43
N GLY A 76 11.83 -10.28 -16.13
CA GLY A 76 11.98 -9.04 -16.91
C GLY A 76 12.59 -7.90 -16.11
N GLU A 77 12.15 -6.68 -16.36
CA GLU A 77 12.70 -5.47 -15.74
C GLU A 77 11.61 -4.59 -15.11
N ILE A 78 12.00 -3.84 -14.09
CA ILE A 78 11.18 -2.82 -13.43
C ILE A 78 11.93 -1.49 -13.43
N LYS A 79 11.20 -0.39 -13.56
CA LYS A 79 11.75 0.97 -13.57
C LYS A 79 11.22 1.74 -12.38
N ALA A 80 12.12 2.32 -11.61
CA ALA A 80 11.79 2.92 -10.32
C ALA A 80 12.65 4.15 -10.04
N THR A 81 12.10 5.12 -9.33
CA THR A 81 12.89 6.23 -8.79
C THR A 81 13.92 5.70 -7.77
N PRO A 82 15.05 6.42 -7.56
CA PRO A 82 16.18 5.95 -6.75
C PRO A 82 15.75 5.43 -5.36
N GLU A 83 14.84 6.14 -4.72
CA GLU A 83 14.38 5.90 -3.36
C GLU A 83 13.32 4.79 -3.22
N HIS A 84 12.78 4.27 -4.33
CA HIS A 84 11.67 3.30 -4.31
C HIS A 84 12.06 1.97 -3.65
N PRO A 85 11.37 1.55 -2.57
CA PRO A 85 11.78 0.38 -1.82
C PRO A 85 11.18 -0.90 -2.42
N PHE A 86 12.06 -1.88 -2.68
CA PHE A 86 11.69 -3.25 -3.02
C PHE A 86 11.88 -4.18 -1.84
N VAL A 87 11.08 -5.23 -1.75
CA VAL A 87 11.32 -6.33 -0.81
C VAL A 87 12.37 -7.26 -1.42
N VAL A 88 13.51 -7.38 -0.75
CA VAL A 88 14.68 -8.13 -1.24
C VAL A 88 15.26 -9.05 -0.17
N VAL A 89 16.09 -9.99 -0.59
CA VAL A 89 17.04 -10.71 0.27
C VAL A 89 18.44 -10.39 -0.22
N ARG A 90 19.30 -9.88 0.65
CA ARG A 90 20.70 -9.60 0.30
C ARG A 90 21.47 -10.88 0.07
N ARG A 91 22.34 -10.87 -0.93
CA ARG A 91 23.21 -12.03 -1.20
C ARG A 91 24.37 -12.07 -0.21
N THR A 92 24.52 -13.18 0.51
CA THR A 92 25.58 -13.33 1.54
C THR A 92 26.93 -13.82 0.97
N SER A 93 26.95 -14.43 -0.22
CA SER A 93 28.18 -14.90 -0.87
C SER A 93 28.12 -14.83 -2.40
N GLY A 94 29.20 -14.34 -3.03
CA GLY A 94 29.31 -14.21 -4.49
C GLY A 94 29.51 -15.53 -5.25
N ARG A 95 29.97 -16.60 -4.60
CA ARG A 95 30.38 -17.86 -5.27
C ARG A 95 29.24 -18.88 -5.45
N HIS A 96 28.19 -18.83 -4.64
CA HIS A 96 27.07 -19.78 -4.69
C HIS A 96 25.72 -19.06 -4.87
N TYR A 97 24.77 -19.69 -5.58
CA TYR A 97 23.40 -19.18 -5.79
C TYR A 97 22.46 -19.45 -4.61
N HIS A 98 23.02 -19.74 -3.43
CA HIS A 98 22.26 -20.15 -2.26
C HIS A 98 22.84 -19.47 -1.03
N ASN A 99 22.07 -18.55 -0.46
CA ASN A 99 22.30 -18.11 0.91
C ASN A 99 21.93 -19.27 1.86
N SER A 100 22.55 -19.32 3.04
CA SER A 100 22.06 -20.15 4.14
C SER A 100 20.67 -19.69 4.58
N ASP A 101 20.52 -18.36 4.71
CA ASP A 101 19.32 -17.71 5.22
C ASP A 101 18.76 -16.67 4.23
N PHE A 102 17.43 -16.55 4.22
CA PHE A 102 16.68 -15.67 3.32
C PHE A 102 15.89 -14.65 4.13
N VAL A 103 16.61 -13.76 4.81
CA VAL A 103 16.01 -12.67 5.58
C VAL A 103 15.57 -11.58 4.61
N GLU A 104 14.27 -11.29 4.60
CA GLU A 104 13.68 -10.25 3.76
C GLU A 104 13.91 -8.87 4.38
N GLU A 105 14.33 -7.90 3.57
CA GLU A 105 14.50 -6.51 3.94
C GLU A 105 13.97 -5.58 2.84
N ARG A 106 13.72 -4.31 3.18
CA ARG A 106 13.36 -3.29 2.20
C ARG A 106 14.60 -2.52 1.77
N VAL A 107 14.84 -2.49 0.46
CA VAL A 107 16.00 -1.84 -0.14
C VAL A 107 15.56 -0.92 -1.25
N GLN A 108 16.09 0.30 -1.23
CA GLN A 108 15.83 1.29 -2.27
C GLN A 108 16.44 0.86 -3.61
N ALA A 109 15.85 1.29 -4.71
CA ALA A 109 16.35 0.99 -6.05
C ALA A 109 17.84 1.40 -6.21
N SER A 110 18.27 2.51 -5.60
CA SER A 110 19.66 2.99 -5.62
C SER A 110 20.65 2.12 -4.85
N ASP A 111 20.16 1.39 -3.85
CA ASP A 111 20.98 0.58 -2.94
C ASP A 111 21.00 -0.91 -3.33
N LEU A 112 20.27 -1.28 -4.39
CA LEU A 112 20.26 -2.63 -4.94
C LEU A 112 21.64 -2.99 -5.50
N ARG A 113 22.02 -4.26 -5.32
CA ARG A 113 23.25 -4.81 -5.87
C ARG A 113 22.91 -5.93 -6.85
N VAL A 114 23.69 -6.04 -7.92
CA VAL A 114 23.60 -7.21 -8.81
C VAL A 114 23.87 -8.47 -7.98
N GLY A 115 22.93 -9.41 -8.03
CA GLY A 115 22.94 -10.63 -7.24
C GLY A 115 22.01 -10.65 -6.04
N ASP A 116 21.53 -9.49 -5.55
CA ASP A 116 20.44 -9.46 -4.55
C ASP A 116 19.21 -10.18 -5.09
N TYR A 117 18.40 -10.78 -4.22
CA TYR A 117 17.19 -11.47 -4.66
C TYR A 117 15.98 -10.55 -4.51
N PHE A 118 15.29 -10.28 -5.60
CA PHE A 118 13.92 -9.82 -5.54
C PHE A 118 13.01 -10.89 -4.96
N VAL A 119 12.08 -10.46 -4.11
CA VAL A 119 11.09 -11.33 -3.50
C VAL A 119 9.78 -11.23 -4.25
N PHE A 120 9.22 -12.37 -4.61
CA PHE A 120 7.93 -12.49 -5.28
C PHE A 120 7.08 -13.53 -4.56
N PRO A 121 5.86 -13.21 -4.10
CA PRO A 121 5.05 -14.16 -3.34
C PRO A 121 4.43 -15.22 -4.26
N VAL A 122 4.38 -16.45 -3.77
CA VAL A 122 3.54 -17.51 -4.36
C VAL A 122 2.17 -17.40 -3.71
N MET A 123 1.13 -17.17 -4.50
CA MET A 123 -0.25 -17.03 -4.00
C MET A 123 -0.66 -18.24 -3.16
N GLN A 124 -1.10 -18.00 -1.92
CA GLN A 124 -1.44 -19.07 -0.97
C GLN A 124 -2.93 -19.31 -0.79
N LYS A 125 -3.76 -18.29 -1.05
CA LYS A 125 -5.21 -18.42 -0.89
C LYS A 125 -5.76 -19.57 -1.74
N VAL A 126 -6.61 -20.38 -1.11
CA VAL A 126 -7.32 -21.49 -1.75
C VAL A 126 -8.81 -21.33 -1.49
N GLU A 127 -9.60 -21.26 -2.56
CA GLU A 127 -11.06 -21.26 -2.51
C GLU A 127 -11.59 -22.24 -3.56
N ASP A 128 -12.59 -23.03 -3.19
CA ASP A 128 -13.24 -23.98 -4.09
C ASP A 128 -14.75 -23.90 -3.88
N ALA A 129 -15.43 -23.15 -4.74
CA ALA A 129 -16.87 -23.00 -4.70
C ALA A 129 -17.62 -24.29 -5.09
N GLY A 130 -16.90 -25.31 -5.60
CA GLY A 130 -17.46 -26.56 -6.11
C GLY A 130 -18.22 -26.42 -7.44
N THR A 131 -18.83 -25.27 -7.67
CA THR A 131 -19.63 -24.95 -8.85
C THR A 131 -19.29 -23.56 -9.39
N PHE A 132 -19.55 -23.37 -10.68
CA PHE A 132 -19.25 -22.16 -11.42
C PHE A 132 -20.53 -21.64 -12.10
N PRO A 133 -20.95 -20.39 -11.81
CA PRO A 133 -22.15 -19.83 -12.42
C PRO A 133 -21.89 -19.47 -13.88
N PHE A 134 -22.79 -19.89 -14.75
CA PHE A 134 -22.89 -19.42 -16.13
C PHE A 134 -24.07 -18.45 -16.20
N ASN A 135 -23.81 -17.18 -15.84
CA ASN A 135 -24.86 -16.16 -15.79
C ASN A 135 -25.31 -15.75 -17.19
N TYR A 136 -26.62 -15.85 -17.45
CA TYR A 136 -27.26 -15.37 -18.68
C TYR A 136 -28.63 -14.80 -18.37
N GLU A 137 -28.94 -13.64 -18.94
CA GLU A 137 -30.30 -13.10 -18.97
C GLU A 137 -31.07 -13.69 -20.15
N GLU A 138 -32.09 -14.49 -19.85
CA GLU A 138 -32.97 -15.11 -20.84
C GLU A 138 -33.66 -14.04 -21.69
N LYS A 139 -33.57 -14.17 -23.03
CA LYS A 139 -34.20 -13.23 -23.96
C LYS A 139 -35.46 -13.86 -24.54
N ALA A 140 -36.51 -13.06 -24.74
CA ALA A 140 -37.81 -13.49 -25.27
C ALA A 140 -37.78 -14.22 -26.64
N LYS A 141 -36.63 -14.20 -27.34
CA LYS A 141 -36.40 -14.87 -28.63
C LYS A 141 -35.63 -16.19 -28.52
N ASP A 142 -35.28 -16.66 -27.33
CA ASP A 142 -34.64 -17.96 -27.14
C ASP A 142 -35.70 -19.08 -27.10
N THR A 143 -35.91 -19.74 -28.24
CA THR A 143 -37.04 -20.64 -28.49
C THR A 143 -36.70 -22.14 -28.45
N ARG A 144 -35.53 -22.55 -27.94
CA ARG A 144 -35.12 -23.97 -27.91
C ARG A 144 -35.41 -24.63 -26.56
N HIS A 145 -35.98 -25.83 -26.61
CA HIS A 145 -36.11 -26.73 -25.45
C HIS A 145 -34.72 -27.26 -25.02
N GLY A 146 -34.38 -27.11 -23.74
CA GLY A 146 -33.14 -27.62 -23.13
C GLY A 146 -32.03 -26.56 -23.02
N LEU A 147 -32.24 -25.55 -22.17
CA LEU A 147 -31.20 -24.57 -21.84
C LEU A 147 -29.98 -25.29 -21.20
N PRO A 148 -28.75 -24.92 -21.54
CA PRO A 148 -27.56 -25.44 -20.86
C PRO A 148 -27.64 -25.11 -19.36
N PRO A 149 -27.01 -25.91 -18.49
CA PRO A 149 -27.02 -25.65 -17.05
C PRO A 149 -26.53 -24.23 -16.73
N SER A 150 -27.27 -23.55 -15.84
CA SER A 150 -26.92 -22.22 -15.31
C SER A 150 -25.77 -22.28 -14.29
N VAL A 151 -25.48 -23.48 -13.78
CA VAL A 151 -24.41 -23.76 -12.82
C VAL A 151 -23.75 -25.07 -13.23
N VAL A 152 -22.42 -25.08 -13.32
CA VAL A 152 -21.64 -26.27 -13.72
C VAL A 152 -20.65 -26.62 -12.62
N ASN A 153 -20.40 -27.91 -12.38
CA ASN A 153 -19.39 -28.34 -11.42
C ASN A 153 -17.98 -27.93 -11.87
N ILE A 154 -17.15 -27.47 -10.92
CA ILE A 154 -15.72 -27.22 -11.14
C ILE A 154 -14.97 -28.54 -10.98
N ASP A 155 -15.05 -29.36 -12.01
CA ASP A 155 -14.36 -30.65 -12.13
C ASP A 155 -13.27 -30.63 -13.21
N ALA A 156 -12.59 -31.77 -13.37
CA ALA A 156 -11.52 -31.91 -14.36
C ALA A 156 -12.00 -31.67 -15.80
N ASP A 157 -13.25 -32.02 -16.12
CA ASP A 157 -13.80 -31.87 -17.47
C ASP A 157 -14.03 -30.38 -17.79
N LEU A 158 -14.66 -29.61 -16.88
CA LEU A 158 -14.86 -28.18 -17.06
C LEU A 158 -13.52 -27.43 -17.14
N LEU A 159 -12.57 -27.74 -16.25
CA LEU A 159 -11.27 -27.06 -16.22
C LEU A 159 -10.46 -27.30 -17.50
N ARG A 160 -10.51 -28.52 -18.05
CA ARG A 160 -9.87 -28.84 -19.33
C ARG A 160 -10.53 -28.09 -20.48
N LEU A 161 -11.86 -28.09 -20.53
CA LEU A 161 -12.63 -27.38 -21.56
C LEU A 161 -12.39 -25.86 -21.50
N ALA A 162 -12.32 -25.28 -20.30
CA ALA A 162 -11.97 -23.88 -20.10
C ALA A 162 -10.57 -23.58 -20.67
N GLY A 163 -9.59 -24.44 -20.40
CA GLY A 163 -8.26 -24.34 -21.00
C GLY A 163 -8.28 -24.37 -22.53
N TYR A 164 -9.04 -25.29 -23.14
CA TYR A 164 -9.20 -25.35 -24.59
C TYR A 164 -9.87 -24.10 -25.17
N TYR A 165 -10.86 -23.53 -24.48
CA TYR A 165 -11.50 -22.32 -24.96
C TYR A 165 -10.58 -21.10 -24.86
N ILE A 166 -9.79 -21.02 -23.80
CA ILE A 166 -8.87 -19.91 -23.61
C ILE A 166 -7.79 -19.92 -24.69
N ALA A 167 -7.27 -21.11 -25.04
CA ALA A 167 -6.26 -21.28 -26.08
C ALA A 167 -6.84 -21.14 -27.50
N GLU A 168 -7.78 -22.02 -27.86
CA GLU A 168 -8.23 -22.22 -29.25
C GLU A 168 -9.69 -21.81 -29.50
N GLY A 169 -10.38 -21.34 -28.47
CA GLY A 169 -11.79 -21.01 -28.52
C GLY A 169 -12.07 -19.57 -28.95
N SER A 170 -13.19 -19.37 -29.63
CA SER A 170 -13.74 -18.04 -29.93
C SER A 170 -15.26 -18.06 -29.90
N ALA A 171 -15.84 -16.89 -29.62
CA ALA A 171 -17.27 -16.68 -29.72
C ALA A 171 -17.55 -15.81 -30.95
N HIS A 172 -18.39 -16.31 -31.86
CA HIS A 172 -18.80 -15.57 -33.06
C HIS A 172 -20.32 -15.70 -33.30
N GLY A 173 -21.02 -14.58 -33.26
CA GLY A 173 -22.47 -14.54 -33.47
C GLY A 173 -23.24 -15.37 -32.44
N ARG A 174 -23.81 -16.50 -32.88
CA ARG A 174 -24.57 -17.44 -32.03
C ARG A 174 -23.83 -18.76 -31.80
N SER A 175 -22.52 -18.78 -32.03
CA SER A 175 -21.73 -20.00 -32.05
C SER A 175 -20.46 -19.86 -31.22
N LEU A 176 -20.15 -20.93 -30.50
CA LEU A 176 -18.88 -21.17 -29.85
C LEU A 176 -18.05 -22.05 -30.80
N ILE A 177 -16.84 -21.60 -31.13
CA ILE A 177 -15.98 -22.24 -32.13
C ILE A 177 -14.65 -22.57 -31.47
N PHE A 178 -14.17 -23.80 -31.65
CA PHE A 178 -12.80 -24.19 -31.29
C PHE A 178 -12.06 -24.55 -32.56
N SER A 179 -10.93 -23.92 -32.81
CA SER A 179 -10.16 -24.09 -34.05
C SER A 179 -8.89 -24.88 -33.75
N PHE A 180 -8.75 -26.08 -34.32
CA PHE A 180 -7.58 -26.93 -34.10
C PHE A 180 -6.88 -27.26 -35.42
N SER A 181 -5.62 -27.66 -35.38
CA SER A 181 -4.93 -28.26 -36.53
C SER A 181 -5.48 -29.66 -36.84
N GLN A 182 -5.44 -30.09 -38.10
CA GLN A 182 -5.71 -31.48 -38.48
C GLN A 182 -4.83 -32.50 -37.72
N ALA A 183 -3.61 -32.11 -37.34
CA ALA A 183 -2.71 -32.95 -36.56
C ALA A 183 -3.16 -33.16 -35.09
N GLU A 184 -4.16 -32.40 -34.64
CA GLU A 184 -4.65 -32.37 -33.25
C GLU A 184 -6.02 -33.05 -33.11
N ALA A 185 -6.25 -34.11 -33.89
CA ALA A 185 -7.50 -34.86 -33.90
C ALA A 185 -7.99 -35.29 -32.50
N TYR A 186 -7.08 -35.54 -31.57
CA TYR A 186 -7.41 -35.88 -30.19
C TYR A 186 -8.10 -34.73 -29.43
N LEU A 187 -7.70 -33.46 -29.67
CA LEU A 187 -8.32 -32.28 -29.06
C LEU A 187 -9.72 -32.06 -29.60
N ILE A 188 -9.92 -32.29 -30.89
CA ILE A 188 -11.23 -32.22 -31.54
C ILE A 188 -12.19 -33.25 -30.91
N HIS A 189 -11.74 -34.48 -30.73
CA HIS A 189 -12.54 -35.53 -30.10
C HIS A 189 -12.84 -35.24 -28.62
N ASP A 190 -11.85 -34.82 -27.83
CA ASP A 190 -12.05 -34.53 -26.40
C ASP A 190 -12.97 -33.31 -26.23
N THR A 191 -12.79 -32.24 -27.01
CA THR A 191 -13.67 -31.05 -26.98
C THR A 191 -15.12 -31.41 -27.27
N LYS A 192 -15.39 -32.25 -28.28
CA LYS A 192 -16.76 -32.73 -28.56
C LYS A 192 -17.34 -33.55 -27.40
N ALA A 193 -16.53 -34.45 -26.83
CA ALA A 193 -16.97 -35.29 -25.72
C ALA A 193 -17.24 -34.47 -24.44
N LEU A 194 -16.43 -33.45 -24.15
CA LEU A 194 -16.60 -32.54 -23.01
C LEU A 194 -17.87 -31.69 -23.19
N MET A 195 -18.07 -31.12 -24.36
CA MET A 195 -19.27 -30.30 -24.65
C MET A 195 -20.57 -31.11 -24.58
N GLU A 196 -20.56 -32.38 -25.02
CA GLU A 196 -21.73 -33.27 -24.87
C GLU A 196 -21.93 -33.67 -23.39
N ARG A 197 -20.88 -34.00 -22.64
CA ARG A 197 -20.99 -34.39 -21.22
C ARG A 197 -21.48 -33.25 -20.33
N ILE A 198 -20.87 -32.07 -20.48
CA ILE A 198 -21.11 -30.92 -19.61
C ILE A 198 -22.39 -30.19 -20.01
N PHE A 199 -22.55 -29.90 -21.31
CA PHE A 199 -23.61 -29.02 -21.81
C PHE A 199 -24.65 -29.73 -22.68
N ARG A 200 -24.52 -31.04 -22.89
CA ARG A 200 -25.42 -31.85 -23.76
C ARG A 200 -25.54 -31.25 -25.16
N LEU A 201 -24.43 -30.70 -25.67
CA LEU A 201 -24.38 -30.00 -26.94
C LEU A 201 -23.42 -30.66 -27.93
N ARG A 202 -23.99 -31.15 -29.04
CA ARG A 202 -23.22 -31.77 -30.13
C ARG A 202 -22.59 -30.72 -31.04
N GLY A 203 -21.29 -30.85 -31.27
CA GLY A 203 -20.52 -29.99 -32.18
C GLY A 203 -20.54 -30.48 -33.62
N LYS A 204 -20.62 -29.56 -34.57
CA LYS A 204 -20.41 -29.81 -36.01
C LYS A 204 -18.96 -29.52 -36.38
N LEU A 205 -18.40 -30.30 -37.30
CA LEU A 205 -17.08 -30.01 -37.87
C LEU A 205 -17.25 -29.14 -39.11
N ALA A 206 -16.39 -28.14 -39.25
CA ALA A 206 -16.28 -27.31 -40.45
C ALA A 206 -14.80 -27.17 -40.82
N GLU A 207 -14.49 -27.07 -42.11
CA GLU A 207 -13.14 -26.79 -42.55
C GLU A 207 -12.77 -25.33 -42.25
N ALA A 208 -11.66 -25.14 -41.55
CA ALA A 208 -11.11 -23.82 -41.27
C ALA A 208 -10.03 -23.44 -42.30
N ARG A 209 -9.58 -22.19 -42.27
CA ARG A 209 -8.48 -21.73 -43.15
C ARG A 209 -7.17 -22.43 -42.77
N LYS A 210 -6.33 -22.75 -43.78
CA LYS A 210 -4.96 -23.29 -43.63
C LYS A 210 -4.87 -24.63 -42.85
N ASN A 211 -5.58 -25.66 -43.30
CA ASN A 211 -5.54 -27.03 -42.73
C ASN A 211 -6.02 -27.12 -41.26
N GLY A 212 -6.87 -26.18 -40.83
CA GLY A 212 -7.54 -26.23 -39.53
C GLY A 212 -8.91 -26.90 -39.62
N ILE A 213 -9.40 -27.40 -38.49
CA ILE A 213 -10.75 -27.93 -38.31
C ILE A 213 -11.42 -27.10 -37.21
N ASP A 214 -12.57 -26.51 -37.54
CA ASP A 214 -13.42 -25.81 -36.58
C ASP A 214 -14.46 -26.78 -36.00
N VAL A 215 -14.52 -26.84 -34.67
CA VAL A 215 -15.59 -27.50 -33.92
C VAL A 215 -16.60 -26.46 -33.50
N VAL A 216 -17.75 -26.45 -34.15
CA VAL A 216 -18.78 -25.40 -34.03
C VAL A 216 -19.95 -25.89 -33.18
N PHE A 217 -20.25 -25.15 -32.11
CA PHE A 217 -21.36 -25.39 -31.19
C PHE A 217 -22.34 -24.21 -31.25
N ASN A 218 -23.55 -24.45 -31.75
CA ASN A 218 -24.54 -23.39 -31.97
C ASN A 218 -25.37 -23.11 -30.72
N SER A 219 -24.85 -22.25 -29.84
CA SER A 219 -25.52 -21.76 -28.64
C SER A 219 -25.15 -20.30 -28.38
N SER A 220 -26.11 -19.38 -28.54
CA SER A 220 -25.93 -17.96 -28.20
C SER A 220 -25.71 -17.74 -26.70
N TYR A 221 -26.28 -18.62 -25.87
CA TYR A 221 -26.06 -18.65 -24.43
C TYR A 221 -24.59 -18.94 -24.12
N LEU A 222 -24.07 -20.08 -24.61
CA LEU A 222 -22.70 -20.49 -24.28
C LEU A 222 -21.67 -19.55 -24.90
N ALA A 223 -21.90 -19.06 -26.12
CA ALA A 223 -21.01 -18.09 -26.75
C ALA A 223 -20.81 -16.85 -25.88
N LYS A 224 -21.90 -16.26 -25.36
CA LYS A 224 -21.84 -15.08 -24.49
C LYS A 224 -21.27 -15.40 -23.12
N ALA A 225 -21.65 -16.52 -22.53
CA ALA A 225 -21.15 -16.90 -21.21
C ALA A 225 -19.63 -17.14 -21.24
N PHE A 226 -19.13 -17.88 -22.24
CA PHE A 226 -17.70 -18.10 -22.40
C PHE A 226 -16.94 -16.81 -22.74
N GLU A 227 -17.51 -15.91 -23.55
CA GLU A 227 -16.94 -14.58 -23.81
C GLU A 227 -16.85 -13.73 -22.54
N ALA A 228 -17.89 -13.73 -21.70
CA ALA A 228 -17.91 -12.99 -20.45
C ALA A 228 -16.93 -13.56 -19.41
N LEU A 229 -16.81 -14.89 -19.32
CA LEU A 229 -15.99 -15.57 -18.32
C LEU A 229 -14.50 -15.59 -18.69
N PHE A 230 -14.18 -15.88 -19.94
CA PHE A 230 -12.81 -16.17 -20.38
C PHE A 230 -12.28 -15.18 -21.42
N GLY A 231 -13.11 -14.23 -21.84
CA GLY A 231 -12.81 -13.29 -22.91
C GLY A 231 -12.98 -13.88 -24.32
N ASN A 232 -12.93 -12.99 -25.29
CA ASN A 232 -12.98 -13.30 -26.71
C ASN A 232 -11.90 -12.53 -27.46
N ARG A 233 -11.39 -13.09 -28.58
CA ARG A 233 -10.12 -12.70 -29.24
C ARG A 233 -8.88 -12.96 -28.36
N ALA A 234 -7.78 -13.38 -28.99
CA ALA A 234 -6.57 -13.84 -28.30
C ALA A 234 -5.99 -12.85 -27.26
N TRP A 235 -6.03 -11.54 -27.54
CA TRP A 235 -5.45 -10.50 -26.69
C TRP A 235 -6.29 -10.13 -25.47
N ASN A 236 -7.55 -10.60 -25.39
CA ASN A 236 -8.47 -10.35 -24.28
C ASN A 236 -8.83 -11.64 -23.54
N LYS A 237 -8.19 -12.76 -23.87
CA LYS A 237 -8.33 -14.02 -23.15
C LYS A 237 -7.81 -13.88 -21.72
N HIS A 238 -8.54 -14.46 -20.76
CA HIS A 238 -8.18 -14.42 -19.34
C HIS A 238 -8.82 -15.59 -18.59
N ILE A 239 -8.33 -15.83 -17.37
CA ILE A 239 -8.83 -16.84 -16.44
C ILE A 239 -9.67 -16.11 -15.38
N PRO A 240 -10.92 -16.54 -15.12
CA PRO A 240 -11.71 -16.04 -14.00
C PRO A 240 -10.96 -16.14 -12.67
N HIS A 241 -11.16 -15.16 -11.79
CA HIS A 241 -10.43 -15.08 -10.54
C HIS A 241 -10.67 -16.30 -9.64
N GLU A 242 -11.89 -16.83 -9.63
CA GLU A 242 -12.29 -18.02 -8.88
C GLU A 242 -11.46 -19.24 -9.30
N LEU A 243 -11.16 -19.39 -10.59
CA LEU A 243 -10.33 -20.49 -11.09
C LEU A 243 -8.85 -20.31 -10.72
N MET A 244 -8.40 -19.07 -10.55
CA MET A 244 -7.06 -18.73 -10.04
C MET A 244 -6.89 -19.09 -8.56
N LEU A 245 -7.98 -19.17 -7.78
CA LEU A 245 -7.96 -19.52 -6.36
C LEU A 245 -8.14 -21.01 -6.09
N LEU A 246 -8.43 -21.84 -7.09
CA LEU A 246 -8.63 -23.28 -6.89
C LEU A 246 -7.43 -23.98 -6.24
N PRO A 247 -7.65 -25.11 -5.54
CA PRO A 247 -6.57 -25.96 -5.05
C PRO A 247 -5.56 -26.28 -6.15
N PRO A 248 -4.24 -26.26 -5.88
CA PRO A 248 -3.22 -26.53 -6.90
C PRO A 248 -3.43 -27.86 -7.65
N SER A 249 -4.01 -28.87 -7.00
CA SER A 249 -4.37 -30.15 -7.62
C SER A 249 -5.42 -30.01 -8.74
N LYS A 250 -6.47 -29.22 -8.54
CA LYS A 250 -7.47 -28.92 -9.58
C LYS A 250 -6.88 -28.05 -10.69
N GLN A 251 -6.03 -27.08 -10.34
CA GLN A 251 -5.38 -26.18 -11.32
C GLN A 251 -4.54 -26.93 -12.37
N LYS A 252 -4.03 -28.13 -12.05
CA LYS A 252 -3.30 -28.97 -13.01
C LYS A 252 -4.11 -29.25 -14.28
N GLU A 253 -5.41 -29.54 -14.17
CA GLU A 253 -6.25 -29.82 -15.35
C GLU A 253 -6.52 -28.57 -16.19
N LEU A 254 -6.64 -27.39 -15.56
CA LEU A 254 -6.72 -26.12 -16.27
C LEU A 254 -5.42 -25.81 -17.03
N ILE A 255 -4.26 -25.96 -16.35
CA ILE A 255 -2.93 -25.77 -16.96
C ILE A 255 -2.75 -26.72 -18.14
N LYS A 256 -3.15 -27.98 -17.99
CA LYS A 256 -3.10 -28.99 -19.06
C LYS A 256 -3.95 -28.61 -20.26
N GLY A 257 -5.18 -28.12 -20.06
CA GLY A 257 -6.04 -27.64 -21.14
C GLY A 257 -5.40 -26.46 -21.89
N LEU A 258 -4.91 -25.46 -21.16
CA LEU A 258 -4.22 -24.29 -21.71
C LEU A 258 -2.98 -24.70 -22.53
N TRP A 259 -2.11 -25.52 -21.94
CA TRP A 259 -0.84 -25.90 -22.56
C TRP A 259 -0.99 -26.81 -23.77
N ARG A 260 -2.07 -27.61 -23.85
CA ARG A 260 -2.31 -28.47 -25.01
C ARG A 260 -2.78 -27.72 -26.25
N GLY A 261 -3.41 -26.56 -26.09
CA GLY A 261 -3.74 -25.69 -27.22
C GLY A 261 -2.55 -24.83 -27.62
N ASP A 262 -2.15 -23.89 -26.76
CA ASP A 262 -1.15 -22.85 -27.11
C ASP A 262 0.31 -23.23 -26.78
N GLY A 263 0.54 -24.37 -26.13
CA GLY A 263 1.85 -24.75 -25.63
C GLY A 263 2.59 -25.71 -26.56
N ASP A 264 3.91 -25.56 -26.61
CA ASP A 264 4.79 -26.48 -27.32
C ASP A 264 5.89 -27.06 -26.41
N PHE A 265 6.38 -28.22 -26.81
CA PHE A 265 7.54 -28.88 -26.24
C PHE A 265 8.53 -29.17 -27.38
N ARG A 266 9.64 -28.42 -27.44
CA ARG A 266 10.68 -28.56 -28.48
C ARG A 266 12.06 -28.40 -27.88
N ASP A 267 13.03 -29.20 -28.35
CA ASP A 267 14.44 -29.09 -27.95
C ASP A 267 14.67 -29.04 -26.43
N ALA A 268 13.95 -29.91 -25.72
CA ALA A 268 13.93 -29.96 -24.26
C ALA A 268 13.41 -28.68 -23.57
N LYS A 269 12.74 -27.76 -24.26
CA LYS A 269 12.12 -26.56 -23.67
C LYS A 269 10.61 -26.62 -23.88
N ALA A 270 9.85 -26.25 -22.86
CA ALA A 270 8.43 -26.00 -23.03
C ALA A 270 8.21 -24.50 -23.21
N ARG A 271 7.38 -24.11 -24.18
CA ARG A 271 7.02 -22.71 -24.44
C ARG A 271 5.51 -22.58 -24.46
N TYR A 272 4.99 -21.52 -23.84
CA TYR A 272 3.60 -21.07 -23.96
C TYR A 272 3.61 -19.65 -24.51
N SER A 273 2.76 -19.36 -25.51
CA SER A 273 2.72 -18.05 -26.17
C SER A 273 1.30 -17.50 -26.14
N THR A 274 1.15 -16.22 -25.81
CA THR A 274 -0.14 -15.52 -25.87
C THR A 274 0.04 -14.05 -26.23
N THR A 275 -1.00 -13.41 -26.76
CA THR A 275 -1.03 -11.94 -26.96
C THR A 275 -1.78 -11.22 -25.85
N SER A 276 -2.34 -11.95 -24.88
CA SER A 276 -2.96 -11.40 -23.68
C SER A 276 -1.93 -11.29 -22.55
N VAL A 277 -1.62 -10.06 -22.15
CA VAL A 277 -0.73 -9.79 -21.01
C VAL A 277 -1.30 -10.34 -19.70
N VAL A 278 -2.63 -10.24 -19.53
CA VAL A 278 -3.33 -10.75 -18.35
C VAL A 278 -3.18 -12.27 -18.26
N LEU A 279 -3.40 -12.98 -19.38
CA LEU A 279 -3.26 -14.44 -19.41
C LEU A 279 -1.82 -14.89 -19.18
N ALA A 280 -0.84 -14.18 -19.74
CA ALA A 280 0.58 -14.50 -19.53
C ALA A 280 0.95 -14.41 -18.03
N GLU A 281 0.49 -13.36 -17.35
CA GLU A 281 0.73 -13.16 -15.93
C GLU A 281 -0.05 -14.15 -15.05
N GLN A 282 -1.30 -14.47 -15.41
CA GLN A 282 -2.09 -15.51 -14.76
C GLN A 282 -1.45 -16.90 -14.90
N MET A 283 -1.01 -17.26 -16.11
CA MET A 283 -0.31 -18.52 -16.35
C MET A 283 1.01 -18.58 -15.55
N LYS A 284 1.76 -17.48 -15.45
CA LYS A 284 2.93 -17.38 -14.56
C LYS A 284 2.57 -17.70 -13.11
N LEU A 285 1.51 -17.10 -12.58
CA LEU A 285 1.04 -17.36 -11.20
C LEU A 285 0.60 -18.81 -10.98
N LEU A 286 -0.11 -19.40 -11.95
CA LEU A 286 -0.51 -20.81 -11.89
C LEU A 286 0.70 -21.75 -11.85
N LEU A 287 1.70 -21.52 -12.71
CA LEU A 287 2.94 -22.32 -12.71
C LEU A 287 3.69 -22.19 -11.38
N LEU A 288 3.77 -20.99 -10.82
CA LEU A 288 4.41 -20.77 -9.51
C LEU A 288 3.72 -21.53 -8.39
N ARG A 289 2.38 -21.63 -8.40
CA ARG A 289 1.62 -22.47 -7.44
C ARG A 289 1.91 -23.97 -7.58
N GLN A 290 2.37 -24.43 -8.76
CA GLN A 290 2.87 -25.80 -8.97
C GLN A 290 4.37 -25.95 -8.61
N GLY A 291 5.01 -24.88 -8.15
CA GLY A 291 6.44 -24.81 -7.90
C GLY A 291 7.28 -24.98 -9.16
N ILE A 292 6.78 -24.45 -10.28
CA ILE A 292 7.42 -24.36 -11.60
C ILE A 292 7.78 -22.89 -11.82
N VAL A 293 9.05 -22.56 -12.07
CA VAL A 293 9.48 -21.18 -12.32
C VAL A 293 9.61 -20.94 -13.82
N PRO A 294 8.70 -20.19 -14.46
CA PRO A 294 8.84 -19.86 -15.88
C PRO A 294 9.84 -18.72 -16.08
N ILE A 295 10.46 -18.68 -17.27
CA ILE A 295 11.17 -17.52 -17.78
C ILE A 295 10.19 -16.75 -18.68
N THR A 296 9.94 -15.50 -18.34
CA THR A 296 9.09 -14.59 -19.13
C THR A 296 9.92 -13.87 -20.18
N SER A 297 9.33 -13.66 -21.35
CA SER A 297 9.91 -12.90 -22.44
C SER A 297 8.80 -12.19 -23.20
N VAL A 298 9.07 -10.97 -23.66
CA VAL A 298 8.16 -10.20 -24.49
C VAL A 298 8.82 -10.04 -25.86
N GLU A 299 8.13 -10.47 -26.90
CA GLU A 299 8.47 -10.12 -28.28
C GLU A 299 7.61 -8.92 -28.67
N HIS A 300 8.27 -7.77 -28.84
CA HIS A 300 7.59 -6.54 -29.21
C HIS A 300 7.07 -6.61 -30.66
N ALA A 301 5.88 -6.08 -30.87
CA ALA A 301 5.27 -5.98 -32.19
C ALA A 301 6.17 -5.27 -33.21
N HIS A 302 6.23 -5.79 -34.43
CA HIS A 302 6.66 -5.06 -35.62
C HIS A 302 5.44 -4.77 -36.50
N GLN A 303 5.27 -3.51 -36.93
CA GLN A 303 4.17 -3.06 -37.79
C GLN A 303 2.75 -3.34 -37.22
N ASN A 304 1.82 -3.88 -38.03
CA ASN A 304 0.40 -4.11 -37.69
C ASN A 304 0.14 -5.30 -36.75
N HIS A 305 1.18 -5.93 -36.18
CA HIS A 305 1.04 -7.07 -35.28
C HIS A 305 0.97 -6.65 -33.80
N LYS A 306 0.46 -7.51 -32.93
CA LYS A 306 0.46 -7.29 -31.46
C LYS A 306 1.68 -7.94 -30.84
N SER A 307 2.16 -7.41 -29.70
CA SER A 307 3.25 -8.02 -28.94
C SER A 307 2.86 -9.42 -28.44
N ALA A 308 3.82 -10.33 -28.44
CA ALA A 308 3.63 -11.69 -27.95
C ALA A 308 4.35 -11.89 -26.62
N TYR A 309 3.64 -12.41 -25.63
CA TYR A 309 4.14 -12.76 -24.32
C TYR A 309 4.43 -14.25 -24.28
N ARG A 310 5.66 -14.61 -23.93
CA ARG A 310 6.14 -16.00 -23.93
C ARG A 310 6.60 -16.42 -22.54
N LEU A 311 6.19 -17.62 -22.14
CA LEU A 311 6.65 -18.29 -20.95
C LEU A 311 7.46 -19.52 -21.36
N TYR A 312 8.69 -19.63 -20.87
CA TYR A 312 9.56 -20.77 -21.12
C TYR A 312 9.79 -21.54 -19.83
N VAL A 313 9.64 -22.86 -19.89
CA VAL A 313 10.03 -23.78 -18.82
C VAL A 313 11.19 -24.62 -19.35
N SER A 314 12.40 -24.24 -18.93
CA SER A 314 13.65 -24.78 -19.48
C SER A 314 14.51 -25.53 -18.46
N TYR A 315 14.26 -25.38 -17.15
CA TYR A 315 14.98 -26.15 -16.13
C TYR A 315 14.38 -27.55 -16.01
N SER A 316 15.21 -28.59 -15.94
CA SER A 316 14.77 -29.99 -16.03
C SER A 316 13.71 -30.38 -15.00
N ARG A 317 13.90 -30.01 -13.73
CA ARG A 317 12.90 -30.23 -12.67
C ARG A 317 11.55 -29.62 -13.02
N ASP A 318 11.56 -28.35 -13.42
CA ASP A 318 10.35 -27.57 -13.66
C ASP A 318 9.67 -28.04 -14.96
N TYR A 319 10.47 -28.40 -15.97
CA TYR A 319 10.02 -29.05 -17.20
C TYR A 319 9.35 -30.39 -16.90
N ASN A 320 9.97 -31.24 -16.07
CA ASN A 320 9.45 -32.57 -15.76
C ASN A 320 8.14 -32.50 -14.98
N LYS A 321 8.00 -31.53 -14.06
CA LYS A 321 6.73 -31.24 -13.39
C LYS A 321 5.64 -30.82 -14.38
N LEU A 322 5.97 -29.93 -15.31
CA LEU A 322 5.02 -29.52 -16.34
C LEU A 322 4.68 -30.68 -17.28
N ALA A 323 5.67 -31.49 -17.65
CA ALA A 323 5.51 -32.65 -18.50
C ALA A 323 4.56 -33.67 -17.88
N GLU A 324 4.67 -33.91 -16.56
CA GLU A 324 3.73 -34.72 -15.77
C GLU A 324 2.30 -34.16 -15.84
N ILE A 325 2.13 -32.84 -15.64
CA ILE A 325 0.81 -32.18 -15.70
C ILE A 325 0.17 -32.33 -17.09
N VAL A 326 0.94 -32.12 -18.16
CA VAL A 326 0.43 -32.14 -19.53
C VAL A 326 0.26 -33.57 -20.08
N GLY A 327 1.03 -34.51 -19.54
CA GLY A 327 1.08 -35.91 -19.97
C GLY A 327 2.06 -36.16 -21.12
N VAL A 328 3.22 -35.50 -21.11
CA VAL A 328 4.30 -35.70 -22.11
C VAL A 328 5.56 -36.29 -21.45
N PRO A 329 6.47 -36.90 -22.22
CA PRO A 329 7.66 -37.53 -21.64
C PRO A 329 8.56 -36.56 -20.87
N ALA A 330 9.02 -37.00 -19.70
CA ALA A 330 10.05 -36.31 -18.94
C ALA A 330 11.41 -36.33 -19.67
N ARG A 331 12.27 -35.38 -19.34
CA ARG A 331 13.66 -35.31 -19.82
C ARG A 331 14.65 -35.64 -18.72
N LYS A 332 15.85 -36.11 -19.10
CA LYS A 332 16.96 -36.36 -18.17
C LYS A 332 17.55 -35.04 -17.66
N ASP A 333 17.98 -35.03 -16.39
CA ASP A 333 18.75 -33.93 -15.81
C ASP A 333 20.10 -33.78 -16.50
N THR A 334 20.50 -32.55 -16.80
CA THR A 334 21.82 -32.24 -17.38
C THR A 334 22.65 -31.40 -16.42
N SER A 335 23.98 -31.50 -16.47
CA SER A 335 24.90 -30.72 -15.59
C SER A 335 24.82 -29.20 -15.79
N ARG A 336 24.14 -28.73 -16.84
CA ARG A 336 23.87 -27.30 -17.13
C ARG A 336 22.60 -26.75 -16.44
N ASP A 337 21.82 -27.57 -15.73
CA ASP A 337 20.57 -27.19 -15.05
C ASP A 337 20.77 -26.46 -13.69
N LYS A 338 21.74 -25.54 -13.60
CA LYS A 338 21.91 -24.71 -12.39
C LYS A 338 20.82 -23.64 -12.35
N ARG A 339 19.77 -23.89 -11.56
CA ARG A 339 18.71 -22.91 -11.29
C ARG A 339 19.29 -21.68 -10.59
N SER A 340 18.99 -20.52 -11.13
CA SER A 340 19.38 -19.25 -10.51
C SER A 340 18.36 -18.74 -9.49
N SER A 341 17.11 -19.23 -9.56
CA SER A 341 16.02 -18.84 -8.67
C SER A 341 15.74 -19.91 -7.61
N VAL A 342 15.20 -19.48 -6.47
CA VAL A 342 14.87 -20.35 -5.33
C VAL A 342 13.41 -20.14 -4.95
N ILE A 343 12.65 -21.21 -4.79
CA ILE A 343 11.33 -21.16 -4.13
C ILE A 343 11.49 -21.77 -2.73
N ARG A 344 11.13 -21.02 -1.70
CA ARG A 344 11.12 -21.46 -0.30
C ARG A 344 10.05 -20.70 0.47
N ASN A 345 9.36 -21.36 1.41
CA ASN A 345 8.34 -20.75 2.28
C ASN A 345 7.31 -19.90 1.52
N SER A 346 6.81 -20.41 0.40
CA SER A 346 5.83 -19.70 -0.44
C SER A 346 6.31 -18.35 -1.00
N ARG A 347 7.62 -18.18 -1.09
CA ARG A 347 8.30 -17.04 -1.73
C ARG A 347 9.21 -17.54 -2.84
N LEU A 348 9.26 -16.79 -3.92
CA LEU A 348 10.21 -16.93 -5.01
C LEU A 348 11.27 -15.84 -4.89
N TYR A 349 12.53 -16.25 -4.90
CA TYR A 349 13.70 -15.39 -4.83
C TYR A 349 14.38 -15.35 -6.21
N LEU A 350 14.37 -14.17 -6.83
CA LEU A 350 14.86 -13.94 -8.18
C LEU A 350 16.12 -13.05 -8.14
N PRO A 351 17.29 -13.53 -8.57
CA PRO A 351 18.47 -12.69 -8.60
C PRO A 351 18.29 -11.47 -9.52
N VAL A 352 18.64 -10.30 -9.02
CA VAL A 352 18.89 -9.10 -9.81
C VAL A 352 20.10 -9.37 -10.70
N SER A 353 19.90 -9.28 -12.01
CA SER A 353 20.91 -9.58 -13.03
C SER A 353 21.61 -8.36 -13.59
N GLN A 354 20.94 -7.21 -13.57
CA GLN A 354 21.42 -5.97 -14.17
C GLN A 354 20.71 -4.79 -13.50
N ILE A 355 21.44 -3.71 -13.30
CA ILE A 355 20.95 -2.43 -12.78
C ILE A 355 21.54 -1.34 -13.69
N GLU A 356 20.70 -0.49 -14.24
CA GLU A 356 21.09 0.64 -15.06
C GLU A 356 20.42 1.91 -14.55
N THR A 357 21.08 3.06 -14.73
CA THR A 357 20.47 4.37 -14.49
C THR A 357 20.26 5.08 -15.82
N PHE A 358 19.16 5.82 -15.96
CA PHE A 358 18.85 6.61 -17.15
C PHE A 358 18.09 7.88 -16.75
N PRO A 359 18.24 9.00 -17.49
CA PRO A 359 17.42 10.18 -17.25
C PRO A 359 15.97 9.89 -17.59
N PHE A 360 15.05 10.31 -16.74
CA PHE A 360 13.61 10.21 -16.95
C PHE A 360 12.94 11.55 -16.64
N ASP A 361 11.97 11.89 -17.46
CA ASP A 361 11.12 13.06 -17.30
C ASP A 361 9.68 12.63 -17.67
N GLY A 362 8.78 12.60 -16.69
CA GLY A 362 7.41 12.14 -16.89
C GLY A 362 6.68 11.76 -15.61
N ASN A 363 5.48 11.20 -15.75
CA ASN A 363 4.67 10.81 -14.60
C ASN A 363 5.08 9.46 -14.03
N VAL A 364 5.17 9.39 -12.71
CA VAL A 364 5.43 8.18 -11.91
C VAL A 364 4.32 7.96 -10.89
N TYR A 365 4.18 6.71 -10.43
CA TYR A 365 3.00 6.24 -9.71
C TYR A 365 3.37 5.33 -8.54
N ASP A 366 2.51 5.32 -7.52
CA ASP A 366 2.57 4.39 -6.38
C ASP A 366 1.13 4.06 -5.89
N LEU A 367 0.97 3.07 -5.03
CA LEU A 367 -0.35 2.60 -4.55
C LEU A 367 -0.40 2.50 -3.02
N THR A 368 -1.39 3.13 -2.40
CA THR A 368 -1.73 2.90 -0.99
C THR A 368 -2.66 1.70 -0.88
N ILE A 369 -2.24 0.65 -0.19
CA ILE A 369 -2.98 -0.62 -0.07
C ILE A 369 -3.54 -0.79 1.34
N ASN A 370 -4.78 -1.28 1.48
CA ASN A 370 -5.38 -1.67 2.76
C ASN A 370 -4.80 -3.02 3.24
N ASP A 371 -3.51 -3.01 3.55
CA ASP A 371 -2.72 -4.15 3.99
C ASP A 371 -1.72 -3.66 5.03
N PRO A 372 -1.53 -4.36 6.17
CA PRO A 372 -0.59 -3.93 7.20
C PRO A 372 0.86 -3.82 6.70
N ALA A 373 1.24 -4.50 5.62
CA ALA A 373 2.55 -4.34 5.02
C ALA A 373 2.65 -3.13 4.08
N HIS A 374 1.54 -2.57 3.61
CA HIS A 374 1.49 -1.61 2.50
C HIS A 374 2.45 -2.05 1.38
N THR A 375 2.23 -3.26 0.85
CA THR A 375 2.98 -3.81 -0.28
C THR A 375 2.04 -4.14 -1.42
N PHE A 376 2.53 -4.08 -2.64
CA PHE A 376 1.85 -4.58 -3.81
C PHE A 376 2.85 -5.30 -4.73
N VAL A 377 2.36 -6.28 -5.47
CA VAL A 377 3.18 -7.13 -6.32
C VAL A 377 3.06 -6.66 -7.77
N THR A 378 4.21 -6.35 -8.37
CA THR A 378 4.34 -6.06 -9.79
C THR A 378 4.56 -7.36 -10.58
N SER A 379 4.62 -7.29 -11.91
CA SER A 379 5.00 -8.45 -12.72
C SER A 379 6.41 -8.97 -12.43
N VAL A 380 7.27 -8.19 -11.77
CA VAL A 380 8.69 -8.52 -11.54
C VAL A 380 8.98 -8.88 -10.09
N THR A 381 8.51 -8.05 -9.14
CA THR A 381 8.83 -8.16 -7.71
C THR A 381 7.79 -7.46 -6.83
N THR A 382 7.96 -7.58 -5.52
CA THR A 382 7.14 -6.93 -4.50
C THR A 382 7.68 -5.53 -4.19
N SER A 383 6.81 -4.53 -4.35
CA SER A 383 7.04 -3.14 -3.96
C SER A 383 6.64 -2.90 -2.51
N GLY A 384 7.37 -2.05 -1.80
CA GLY A 384 6.99 -1.52 -0.48
C GLY A 384 6.66 -0.03 -0.51
N ASN A 385 6.05 0.47 0.57
CA ASN A 385 5.71 1.89 0.74
C ASN A 385 6.26 2.46 2.06
N CYS A 386 6.25 3.79 2.21
CA CYS A 386 6.64 4.51 3.44
C CYS A 386 5.51 4.54 4.50
N GLY A 387 5.86 4.52 5.79
CA GLY A 387 4.90 4.69 6.89
C GLY A 387 4.20 6.06 6.93
N ASP A 388 4.79 7.12 6.34
CA ASP A 388 4.17 8.45 6.27
C ASP A 388 2.79 8.42 5.57
N PHE A 389 2.63 7.53 4.58
CA PHE A 389 1.35 7.36 3.88
C PHE A 389 0.25 6.80 4.78
N GLY A 390 0.60 6.00 5.79
CA GLY A 390 -0.35 5.51 6.78
C GLY A 390 -0.92 6.64 7.63
N ILE A 391 -0.07 7.61 7.99
CA ILE A 391 -0.47 8.82 8.74
C ILE A 391 -1.32 9.74 7.86
N GLU A 392 -0.87 10.02 6.64
CA GLU A 392 -1.61 10.86 5.68
C GLU A 392 -3.01 10.30 5.38
N ALA A 393 -3.11 9.00 5.10
CA ALA A 393 -4.39 8.34 4.85
C ALA A 393 -5.31 8.42 6.08
N SER A 394 -4.76 8.20 7.27
CA SER A 394 -5.52 8.27 8.53
C SER A 394 -6.05 9.67 8.81
N LEU A 395 -5.24 10.72 8.55
CA LEU A 395 -5.67 12.11 8.70
C LEU A 395 -6.80 12.44 7.72
N LYS A 396 -6.65 12.09 6.43
CA LYS A 396 -7.70 12.35 5.43
C LYS A 396 -9.00 11.63 5.78
N MET A 397 -8.93 10.37 6.20
CA MET A 397 -10.10 9.61 6.65
C MET A 397 -10.76 10.25 7.88
N ALA A 398 -9.96 10.71 8.85
CA ALA A 398 -10.47 11.41 10.03
C ALA A 398 -11.23 12.67 9.62
N LEU A 399 -10.63 13.54 8.81
CA LEU A 399 -11.25 14.78 8.33
C LEU A 399 -12.53 14.53 7.53
N THR A 400 -12.62 13.44 6.75
CA THR A 400 -13.87 13.10 6.03
C THR A 400 -14.99 12.59 6.93
N GLU A 401 -14.65 11.98 8.07
CA GLU A 401 -15.64 11.44 9.02
C GLU A 401 -16.08 12.48 10.07
N MET A 402 -15.35 13.59 10.20
CA MET A 402 -15.61 14.63 11.18
C MET A 402 -16.50 15.74 10.59
N PRO A 403 -17.34 16.40 11.43
CA PRO A 403 -18.13 17.55 11.02
C PRO A 403 -17.28 18.84 10.94
N VAL A 404 -16.12 18.78 10.28
CA VAL A 404 -15.20 19.91 10.10
C VAL A 404 -15.41 20.57 8.74
N ASP A 405 -15.33 21.89 8.69
CA ASP A 405 -15.30 22.64 7.43
C ASP A 405 -13.87 22.69 6.92
N ILE A 406 -13.60 22.08 5.76
CA ILE A 406 -12.26 22.01 5.19
C ILE A 406 -11.65 23.40 4.94
N ASN A 407 -12.47 24.43 4.69
CA ASN A 407 -12.00 25.81 4.51
C ASN A 407 -11.55 26.46 5.82
N LYS A 408 -11.75 25.79 6.96
CA LYS A 408 -11.26 26.21 8.27
C LYS A 408 -10.11 25.34 8.76
N VAL A 409 -9.80 24.23 8.07
CA VAL A 409 -8.67 23.37 8.42
C VAL A 409 -7.39 23.97 7.88
N ALA A 410 -6.46 24.26 8.79
CA ALA A 410 -5.12 24.74 8.49
C ALA A 410 -4.07 23.74 9.01
N LEU A 411 -3.36 23.10 8.09
CA LEU A 411 -2.29 22.17 8.37
C LEU A 411 -0.95 22.91 8.41
N PHE A 412 -0.21 22.77 9.51
CA PHE A 412 1.12 23.34 9.67
C PHE A 412 2.16 22.24 9.72
N SER A 413 3.30 22.42 9.08
CA SER A 413 4.39 21.45 9.17
C SER A 413 5.78 22.06 9.35
N GLY A 414 6.70 21.29 9.95
CA GLY A 414 8.11 21.65 10.13
C GLY A 414 8.94 21.37 8.87
N ILE A 415 10.14 20.79 8.99
CA ILE A 415 10.97 20.31 7.87
C ILE A 415 11.32 18.83 8.05
N GLY A 416 11.08 18.02 7.03
CA GLY A 416 11.34 16.57 7.05
C GLY A 416 10.51 15.82 6.01
N CYS A 417 10.66 14.49 5.95
CA CYS A 417 9.77 13.62 5.16
C CYS A 417 8.32 13.78 5.63
N SER A 418 8.12 13.74 6.95
CA SER A 418 6.85 13.96 7.65
C SER A 418 6.16 15.26 7.25
N SER A 419 6.92 16.35 7.16
CA SER A 419 6.39 17.69 6.95
C SER A 419 5.78 17.92 5.57
N LYS A 420 6.02 17.02 4.62
CA LYS A 420 5.44 17.12 3.28
C LYS A 420 3.95 16.76 3.22
N LEU A 421 3.41 16.16 4.28
CA LEU A 421 1.99 15.80 4.40
C LEU A 421 1.04 16.97 4.07
N VAL A 422 1.40 18.22 4.40
CA VAL A 422 0.60 19.41 4.11
C VAL A 422 0.44 19.67 2.61
N HIS A 423 1.37 19.20 1.79
CA HIS A 423 1.32 19.33 0.33
C HIS A 423 0.46 18.24 -0.32
N PHE A 424 0.25 17.13 0.38
CA PHE A 424 -0.54 16.00 -0.11
C PHE A 424 -2.02 16.08 0.30
N THR A 425 -2.38 17.02 1.16
CA THR A 425 -3.75 17.18 1.66
C THR A 425 -4.36 18.46 1.13
N ASN A 426 -5.54 18.36 0.49
CA ASN A 426 -6.25 19.53 -0.04
C ASN A 426 -6.96 20.28 1.10
N ALA A 427 -6.15 21.03 1.85
CA ALA A 427 -6.52 21.96 2.92
C ALA A 427 -5.56 23.16 2.86
N PHE A 428 -5.74 24.17 3.72
CA PHE A 428 -4.72 25.23 3.83
C PHE A 428 -3.44 24.64 4.42
N GLY A 429 -2.37 24.53 3.62
CA GLY A 429 -1.08 23.97 4.03
C GLY A 429 -0.02 25.06 4.23
N ILE A 430 0.61 25.08 5.40
CA ILE A 430 1.70 26.00 5.75
C ILE A 430 2.94 25.17 6.12
N HIS A 431 3.89 25.08 5.19
CA HIS A 431 5.19 24.43 5.40
C HIS A 431 6.19 25.46 5.93
N THR A 432 6.63 25.28 7.18
CA THR A 432 7.34 26.32 7.95
C THR A 432 8.86 26.11 7.96
N LEU A 433 9.52 26.36 9.09
CA LEU A 433 10.95 26.17 9.31
C LEU A 433 11.18 24.98 10.24
N HIS A 434 12.39 24.42 10.18
CA HIS A 434 12.75 23.26 10.98
C HIS A 434 12.59 23.55 12.48
N GLY A 435 11.74 22.78 13.16
CA GLY A 435 11.42 22.93 14.58
C GLY A 435 10.63 24.17 14.93
N ARG A 436 9.99 24.85 13.97
CA ARG A 436 9.20 26.07 14.22
C ARG A 436 7.71 25.91 14.01
N VAL A 437 7.25 24.73 13.58
CA VAL A 437 5.84 24.45 13.27
C VAL A 437 4.89 24.89 14.38
N LEU A 438 5.20 24.57 15.63
CA LEU A 438 4.33 24.92 16.76
C LEU A 438 4.26 26.42 17.02
N GLY A 439 5.31 27.19 16.72
CA GLY A 439 5.28 28.65 16.85
C GLY A 439 4.30 29.28 15.87
N TYR A 440 4.36 28.86 14.60
CA TYR A 440 3.46 29.33 13.54
C TYR A 440 2.01 28.89 13.80
N ALA A 441 1.81 27.61 14.12
CA ALA A 441 0.49 27.04 14.35
C ALA A 441 -0.25 27.71 15.52
N GLN A 442 0.45 27.91 16.66
CA GLN A 442 -0.10 28.64 17.81
C GLN A 442 -0.46 30.08 17.44
N GLY A 443 0.41 30.77 16.68
CA GLY A 443 0.12 32.14 16.23
C GLY A 443 -1.14 32.21 15.37
N ALA A 444 -1.33 31.26 14.46
CA ALA A 444 -2.51 31.19 13.61
C ALA A 444 -3.79 30.91 14.41
N LYS A 445 -3.77 29.92 15.31
CA LYS A 445 -4.93 29.59 16.17
C LYS A 445 -5.32 30.76 17.08
N LEU A 446 -4.34 31.48 17.64
CA LEU A 446 -4.62 32.65 18.49
C LEU A 446 -5.06 33.89 17.69
N ALA A 447 -4.61 34.05 16.45
CA ALA A 447 -5.09 35.12 15.60
C ALA A 447 -6.53 34.87 15.12
N ASN A 448 -6.88 33.60 14.88
CA ASN A 448 -8.19 33.18 14.42
C ASN A 448 -8.62 31.85 15.08
N PRO A 449 -9.27 31.89 16.26
CA PRO A 449 -9.67 30.69 17.00
C PRO A 449 -10.72 29.84 16.28
N ASP A 450 -11.39 30.36 15.25
CA ASP A 450 -12.31 29.60 14.40
C ASP A 450 -11.61 28.58 13.49
N LEU A 451 -10.28 28.66 13.32
CA LEU A 451 -9.52 27.70 12.54
C LEU A 451 -9.36 26.39 13.30
N GLU A 452 -9.50 25.29 12.55
CA GLU A 452 -9.10 23.95 12.99
C GLU A 452 -7.62 23.76 12.63
N VAL A 453 -6.75 23.86 13.63
CA VAL A 453 -5.30 23.88 13.42
C VAL A 453 -4.72 22.52 13.76
N ILE A 454 -4.07 21.90 12.79
CA ILE A 454 -3.37 20.62 12.97
C ILE A 454 -1.91 20.81 12.57
N ALA A 455 -1.01 20.61 13.51
CA ALA A 455 0.41 20.59 13.25
C ALA A 455 0.91 19.16 13.01
N VAL A 456 1.88 19.00 12.11
CA VAL A 456 2.59 17.73 11.86
C VAL A 456 4.09 17.98 11.84
N GLY A 457 4.87 17.06 12.39
CA GLY A 457 6.32 17.18 12.43
C GLY A 457 7.01 15.85 12.61
N GLY A 458 8.27 15.75 12.18
CA GLY A 458 9.09 14.59 12.52
C GLY A 458 9.49 14.63 13.99
N ASP A 459 9.81 13.47 14.57
CA ASP A 459 10.46 13.36 15.88
C ASP A 459 11.66 14.33 16.04
N GLY A 460 12.53 14.45 15.04
CA GLY A 460 13.64 15.40 15.03
C GLY A 460 13.26 16.87 14.98
N ASP A 461 12.20 17.17 14.22
CA ASP A 461 11.68 18.53 14.10
C ASP A 461 11.09 18.98 15.44
N GLY A 462 10.19 18.19 16.00
CA GLY A 462 9.44 18.53 17.21
C GLY A 462 10.19 18.35 18.51
N LEU A 463 10.99 17.28 18.62
CA LEU A 463 11.64 16.87 19.89
C LEU A 463 13.15 17.13 19.88
N GLY A 464 13.72 17.51 18.74
CA GLY A 464 15.10 17.96 18.63
C GLY A 464 15.17 19.48 18.69
N ILE A 465 15.27 20.11 17.52
CA ILE A 465 15.37 21.58 17.40
C ILE A 465 14.11 22.33 17.88
N GLY A 466 12.94 21.69 17.82
CA GLY A 466 11.65 22.26 18.21
C GLY A 466 11.28 22.05 19.69
N VAL A 467 12.10 21.35 20.47
CA VAL A 467 11.72 20.88 21.82
C VAL A 467 11.31 22.01 22.76
N GLY A 468 11.93 23.17 22.66
CA GLY A 468 11.53 24.35 23.44
C GLY A 468 10.10 24.79 23.12
N HIS A 469 9.72 24.82 21.84
CA HIS A 469 8.35 25.14 21.44
C HIS A 469 7.36 24.05 21.83
N PHE A 470 7.77 22.78 21.80
CA PHE A 470 6.97 21.65 22.27
C PHE A 470 6.61 21.80 23.75
N VAL A 471 7.60 22.04 24.62
CA VAL A 471 7.37 22.24 26.07
C VAL A 471 6.47 23.45 26.32
N HIS A 472 6.68 24.55 25.60
CA HIS A 472 5.86 25.75 25.77
C HIS A 472 4.44 25.61 25.22
N ALA A 473 4.19 24.73 24.25
CA ALA A 473 2.85 24.47 23.74
C ALA A 473 1.96 23.82 24.82
N GLY A 474 2.48 22.81 25.54
CA GLY A 474 1.79 22.18 26.66
C GLY A 474 1.37 23.19 27.74
N ARG A 475 2.27 24.10 28.12
CA ARG A 475 1.98 25.14 29.12
C ARG A 475 0.83 26.07 28.73
N ARG A 476 0.67 26.36 27.43
CA ARG A 476 -0.40 27.24 26.95
C ARG A 476 -1.73 26.52 26.86
N ASN A 477 -1.71 25.24 26.50
CA ASN A 477 -2.93 24.45 26.26
C ASN A 477 -3.84 25.11 25.20
N ILE A 478 -3.27 25.49 24.06
CA ILE A 478 -4.01 26.05 22.92
C ILE A 478 -4.79 24.93 22.24
N ASP A 479 -6.01 25.20 21.82
CA ASP A 479 -6.92 24.23 21.20
C ASP A 479 -6.48 23.83 19.78
N MET A 480 -5.59 22.84 19.70
CA MET A 480 -5.05 22.31 18.45
C MET A 480 -4.38 20.94 18.63
N ALA A 481 -4.27 20.19 17.54
CA ALA A 481 -3.60 18.90 17.53
C ALA A 481 -2.16 18.97 16.96
N TYR A 482 -1.26 18.15 17.49
CA TYR A 482 0.08 17.93 16.99
C TYR A 482 0.35 16.44 16.79
N ILE A 483 0.71 16.05 15.56
CA ILE A 483 1.04 14.66 15.21
C ILE A 483 2.54 14.56 14.96
N ILE A 484 3.23 13.80 15.80
CA ILE A 484 4.65 13.46 15.61
C ILE A 484 4.75 12.20 14.77
N HIS A 485 5.52 12.28 13.70
CA HIS A 485 5.96 11.14 12.91
C HIS A 485 7.23 10.59 13.57
N ASP A 486 7.08 9.55 14.39
CA ASP A 486 8.17 8.94 15.17
C ASP A 486 8.75 7.74 14.41
N ASN A 487 9.89 7.95 13.76
CA ASN A 487 10.57 6.93 12.96
C ASN A 487 12.00 6.63 13.44
N GLY A 488 12.46 7.32 14.48
CA GLY A 488 13.79 7.17 15.07
C GLY A 488 14.91 7.82 14.28
N VAL A 489 14.64 8.51 13.17
CA VAL A 489 15.68 9.01 12.25
C VAL A 489 15.36 10.32 11.53
N TYR A 490 16.38 11.10 11.20
CA TYR A 490 16.23 12.24 10.29
C TYR A 490 16.23 11.76 8.83
N GLY A 491 15.08 11.23 8.39
CA GLY A 491 14.96 10.60 7.06
C GLY A 491 15.39 11.52 5.91
N LEU A 492 14.95 12.78 5.89
CA LEU A 492 15.27 13.69 4.78
C LEU A 492 16.77 14.00 4.66
N THR A 493 17.52 13.93 5.76
CA THR A 493 18.95 14.26 5.82
C THR A 493 19.85 13.03 5.83
N LYS A 494 19.35 11.87 5.38
CA LYS A 494 20.05 10.59 5.27
C LYS A 494 20.17 9.76 6.57
N GLY A 495 19.23 9.91 7.49
CA GLY A 495 18.98 8.91 8.53
C GLY A 495 19.85 9.00 9.78
N GLN A 496 20.27 10.21 10.19
CA GLN A 496 20.89 10.42 11.50
C GLN A 496 19.91 10.03 12.63
N ALA A 497 20.43 9.70 13.82
CA ALA A 497 19.61 9.36 14.97
C ALA A 497 18.69 10.54 15.35
N SER A 498 17.38 10.29 15.42
CA SER A 498 16.44 11.25 16.00
C SER A 498 16.44 11.16 17.53
N PRO A 499 15.82 12.13 18.24
CA PRO A 499 15.73 12.11 19.69
C PRO A 499 14.96 10.91 20.27
N THR A 500 14.20 10.16 19.48
CA THR A 500 13.44 8.99 19.96
C THR A 500 14.22 7.68 19.82
N LEU A 501 15.33 7.67 19.06
CA LEU A 501 16.18 6.50 18.92
C LEU A 501 16.94 6.20 20.21
N HIS A 502 16.89 4.95 20.68
CA HIS A 502 17.44 4.59 21.98
C HIS A 502 18.98 4.59 21.99
N LEU A 503 19.56 4.80 23.18
CA LEU A 503 20.99 4.70 23.41
C LEU A 503 21.51 3.31 22.99
N GLY A 504 22.62 3.30 22.27
CA GLY A 504 23.28 2.07 21.80
C GLY A 504 22.61 1.41 20.59
N MET A 505 21.45 1.91 20.11
CA MET A 505 20.90 1.42 18.84
C MET A 505 21.73 1.93 17.66
N GLN A 506 22.05 1.02 16.74
CA GLN A 506 22.77 1.34 15.51
C GLN A 506 21.92 0.93 14.30
N THR A 507 21.17 1.86 13.74
CA THR A 507 20.50 1.64 12.46
C THR A 507 21.53 1.55 11.33
N LYS A 508 21.17 0.97 10.18
CA LYS A 508 22.06 0.86 9.00
C LYS A 508 22.62 2.19 8.50
N SER A 509 21.93 3.30 8.80
CA SER A 509 22.36 4.66 8.45
C SER A 509 23.42 5.22 9.39
N LEU A 510 23.60 4.66 10.58
CA LEU A 510 24.56 5.12 11.57
C LEU A 510 25.90 4.38 11.44
N PRO A 511 27.03 5.11 11.34
CA PRO A 511 28.36 4.48 11.28
C PRO A 511 28.74 3.80 12.59
N GLU A 512 28.24 4.31 13.71
CA GLU A 512 28.47 3.81 15.06
C GLU A 512 27.15 3.85 15.87
N PRO A 513 27.03 3.07 16.95
CA PRO A 513 25.85 3.10 17.81
C PRO A 513 25.49 4.51 18.30
N ASN A 514 24.19 4.81 18.38
CA ASN A 514 23.71 6.07 18.90
C ASN A 514 24.24 6.30 20.32
N ILE A 515 24.87 7.44 20.54
CA ILE A 515 25.46 7.82 21.83
C ILE A 515 24.51 8.63 22.72
N ASN A 516 23.34 9.02 22.19
CA ASN A 516 22.36 9.82 22.92
C ASN A 516 21.28 8.94 23.54
N SER A 517 20.85 9.30 24.75
CA SER A 517 19.63 8.73 25.34
C SER A 517 18.39 9.24 24.60
N ASN A 518 17.38 8.39 24.48
CA ASN A 518 16.12 8.78 23.85
C ASN A 518 15.26 9.63 24.79
N ILE A 519 14.50 10.52 24.17
CA ILE A 519 13.37 11.24 24.75
C ILE A 519 12.13 10.37 24.58
N ASN A 520 11.33 10.22 25.64
CA ASN A 520 10.00 9.65 25.56
C ASN A 520 8.97 10.76 25.30
N PRO A 521 8.32 10.80 24.11
CA PRO A 521 7.41 11.88 23.75
C PRO A 521 6.24 12.02 24.74
N ILE A 522 5.70 10.90 25.22
CA ILE A 522 4.55 10.87 26.15
C ILE A 522 4.95 11.46 27.51
N MET A 523 6.09 11.06 28.06
CA MET A 523 6.56 11.60 29.34
C MET A 523 6.89 13.09 29.25
N LEU A 524 7.53 13.52 28.16
CA LEU A 524 7.85 14.93 27.95
C LEU A 524 6.57 15.76 27.82
N ALA A 525 5.56 15.25 27.10
CA ALA A 525 4.27 15.91 26.96
C ALA A 525 3.55 16.04 28.31
N LEU A 526 3.51 14.96 29.09
CA LEU A 526 2.91 14.95 30.43
C LEU A 526 3.57 15.99 31.34
N ALA A 527 4.91 15.98 31.39
CA ALA A 527 5.69 16.94 32.18
C ALA A 527 5.54 18.39 31.68
N SER A 528 5.22 18.59 30.41
CA SER A 528 5.02 19.91 29.79
C SER A 528 3.60 20.46 29.97
N GLY A 529 2.66 19.67 30.49
CA GLY A 529 1.27 20.08 30.73
C GLY A 529 0.32 19.85 29.56
N PHE A 530 0.63 18.91 28.66
CA PHE A 530 -0.31 18.53 27.60
C PHE A 530 -1.57 17.91 28.21
N THR A 531 -2.73 18.25 27.66
CA THR A 531 -4.03 17.81 28.18
C THR A 531 -4.61 16.64 27.40
N PHE A 532 -4.07 16.31 26.24
CA PHE A 532 -4.35 15.05 25.54
C PHE A 532 -3.04 14.46 25.03
N ILE A 533 -2.80 13.18 25.35
CA ILE A 533 -1.60 12.47 24.96
C ILE A 533 -2.00 11.07 24.51
N ALA A 534 -1.73 10.76 23.25
CA ALA A 534 -1.96 9.45 22.67
C ALA A 534 -0.73 8.95 21.91
N ARG A 535 -0.64 7.63 21.74
CA ARG A 535 0.28 6.99 20.81
C ARG A 535 -0.49 6.09 19.86
N SER A 536 -0.08 6.04 18.62
CA SER A 536 -0.67 5.14 17.63
C SER A 536 0.40 4.61 16.69
N TYR A 537 0.00 3.78 15.73
CA TYR A 537 0.89 3.11 14.79
C TYR A 537 0.44 3.35 13.35
N ALA A 538 1.36 3.79 12.49
CA ALA A 538 1.07 4.19 11.11
C ALA A 538 0.47 3.06 10.25
N TYR A 539 0.84 1.81 10.50
CA TYR A 539 0.28 0.65 9.81
C TYR A 539 -1.00 0.08 10.47
N ASN A 540 -1.48 0.70 11.57
CA ASN A 540 -2.81 0.48 12.12
C ASN A 540 -3.68 1.72 11.85
N THR A 541 -3.97 1.96 10.57
CA THR A 541 -4.66 3.16 10.08
C THR A 541 -6.04 3.36 10.69
N ARG A 542 -6.77 2.27 10.97
CA ARG A 542 -8.07 2.35 11.66
C ARG A 542 -7.92 2.97 13.05
N HIS A 543 -6.96 2.48 13.84
CA HIS A 543 -6.70 3.01 15.19
C HIS A 543 -6.17 4.45 15.13
N LEU A 544 -5.20 4.74 14.24
CA LEU A 544 -4.65 6.09 14.09
C LEU A 544 -5.71 7.11 13.66
N LYS A 545 -6.59 6.76 12.71
CA LYS A 545 -7.72 7.61 12.33
C LYS A 545 -8.61 7.96 13.53
N GLU A 546 -8.97 6.98 14.36
CA GLU A 546 -9.78 7.27 15.56
C GLU A 546 -9.03 8.13 16.58
N MET A 547 -7.72 7.92 16.77
CA MET A 547 -6.92 8.79 17.64
C MET A 547 -6.86 10.24 17.12
N ILE A 548 -6.70 10.43 15.81
CA ILE A 548 -6.74 11.76 15.18
C ILE A 548 -8.09 12.43 15.42
N LYS A 549 -9.20 11.71 15.25
CA LYS A 549 -10.55 12.24 15.53
C LYS A 549 -10.69 12.69 16.98
N LYS A 550 -10.23 11.87 17.93
CA LYS A 550 -10.27 12.20 19.36
C LYS A 550 -9.36 13.38 19.71
N ALA A 551 -8.18 13.48 19.11
CA ALA A 551 -7.25 14.59 19.33
C ALA A 551 -7.77 15.92 18.77
N VAL A 552 -8.41 15.91 17.60
CA VAL A 552 -9.02 17.12 17.01
C VAL A 552 -10.29 17.54 17.77
N ALA A 553 -11.04 16.58 18.33
CA ALA A 553 -12.22 16.90 19.14
C ALA A 553 -11.91 17.34 20.57
N HIS A 554 -10.68 17.13 21.04
CA HIS A 554 -10.25 17.44 22.40
C HIS A 554 -10.08 18.96 22.59
N LYS A 555 -10.65 19.51 23.66
CA LYS A 555 -10.50 20.93 23.99
C LYS A 555 -9.16 21.21 24.66
N GLY A 556 -8.17 21.56 23.86
CA GLY A 556 -6.83 21.90 24.32
C GLY A 556 -5.73 21.34 23.43
N PHE A 557 -4.50 21.32 23.94
CA PHE A 557 -3.36 20.91 23.13
C PHE A 557 -3.21 19.39 23.15
N ALA A 558 -3.42 18.77 21.98
CA ALA A 558 -3.44 17.33 21.83
C ALA A 558 -2.20 16.80 21.11
N LEU A 559 -1.52 15.81 21.69
CA LEU A 559 -0.41 15.11 21.08
C LEU A 559 -0.82 13.71 20.60
N ILE A 560 -0.40 13.38 19.38
CA ILE A 560 -0.32 12.00 18.90
C ILE A 560 1.14 11.67 18.57
N ASP A 561 1.72 10.75 19.31
CA ASP A 561 2.96 10.06 18.98
C ASP A 561 2.67 8.92 17.98
N ALA A 562 2.89 9.15 16.69
CA ALA A 562 2.60 8.16 15.64
C ALA A 562 3.86 7.38 15.30
N LEU A 563 3.95 6.16 15.83
CA LEU A 563 5.01 5.20 15.51
C LEU A 563 4.97 4.89 14.00
N GLN A 564 6.05 5.21 13.30
CA GLN A 564 6.10 5.26 11.84
C GLN A 564 7.40 4.63 11.33
N PRO A 565 7.39 3.36 10.88
CA PRO A 565 8.60 2.74 10.36
C PRO A 565 9.19 3.49 9.15
N CYS A 566 10.49 3.77 9.20
CA CYS A 566 11.27 4.30 8.08
C CYS A 566 12.08 3.16 7.42
N PRO A 567 11.56 2.51 6.37
CA PRO A 567 12.23 1.36 5.75
C PRO A 567 13.59 1.72 5.13
N THR A 568 13.77 3.00 4.79
CA THR A 568 14.98 3.52 4.17
C THR A 568 16.19 3.53 5.10
N TYR A 569 16.01 3.88 6.38
CA TYR A 569 17.15 4.16 7.28
C TYR A 569 17.08 3.41 8.61
N ASN A 570 15.88 3.21 9.17
CA ASN A 570 15.71 2.48 10.43
C ASN A 570 15.30 1.03 10.15
N ASP A 571 16.29 0.15 10.06
CA ASP A 571 16.16 -1.29 9.86
C ASP A 571 15.97 -2.07 11.17
N ILE A 572 15.87 -1.39 12.32
CA ILE A 572 15.61 -2.00 13.62
C ILE A 572 14.10 -1.95 13.91
N ASN A 573 13.54 -0.74 13.98
CA ASN A 573 12.12 -0.53 14.28
C ASN A 573 11.27 -0.64 13.01
N THR A 574 11.34 -1.80 12.38
CA THR A 574 10.61 -2.10 11.15
C THR A 574 9.15 -2.43 11.42
N LYS A 575 8.37 -2.53 10.35
CA LYS A 575 6.98 -2.97 10.46
C LYS A 575 6.88 -4.40 11.00
N GLU A 576 7.81 -5.26 10.62
CA GLU A 576 7.94 -6.64 11.11
C GLU A 576 8.36 -6.68 12.59
N TRP A 577 9.14 -5.70 13.03
CA TRP A 577 9.43 -5.56 14.44
C TRP A 577 8.16 -5.16 15.21
N TYR A 578 7.43 -4.12 14.81
CA TYR A 578 6.17 -3.78 15.48
C TYR A 578 5.11 -4.88 15.40
N GLY A 579 5.04 -5.62 14.29
CA GLY A 579 4.13 -6.75 14.07
C GLY A 579 4.49 -8.02 14.84
N GLY A 580 5.71 -8.10 15.39
CA GLY A 580 6.15 -9.22 16.21
C GLY A 580 6.43 -10.48 15.42
N GLU A 581 6.89 -10.35 14.18
CA GLU A 581 7.22 -11.48 13.30
C GLU A 581 8.36 -12.36 13.86
N ASP A 582 9.22 -11.79 14.71
CA ASP A 582 10.23 -12.50 15.52
C ASP A 582 9.66 -13.11 16.82
N ARG A 583 8.37 -12.90 17.12
CA ARG A 583 7.67 -13.35 18.33
C ARG A 583 6.45 -14.17 17.95
N ILE A 584 6.66 -15.46 17.67
CA ILE A 584 5.58 -16.36 17.27
C ILE A 584 4.92 -16.98 18.50
N ASP A 585 3.60 -16.86 18.60
CA ASP A 585 2.79 -17.55 19.60
C ASP A 585 2.95 -19.08 19.43
N PRO A 586 3.44 -19.81 20.44
CA PRO A 586 3.71 -21.24 20.31
C PRO A 586 2.46 -22.08 20.09
N THR A 587 1.29 -21.60 20.52
CA THR A 587 0.00 -22.28 20.38
C THR A 587 -0.72 -21.86 19.10
N ALA A 588 -0.84 -20.55 18.85
CA ALA A 588 -1.58 -20.00 17.72
C ALA A 588 -0.76 -19.95 16.42
N LYS A 589 0.57 -20.17 16.49
CA LYS A 589 1.52 -20.13 15.36
C LYS A 589 1.42 -18.85 14.51
N ARG A 590 1.11 -17.73 15.16
CA ARG A 590 0.98 -16.41 14.54
C ARG A 590 1.90 -15.40 15.23
N PRO A 591 2.40 -14.37 14.52
CA PRO A 591 3.10 -13.25 15.13
C PRO A 591 2.32 -12.62 16.28
N MET A 592 3.02 -12.22 17.33
CA MET A 592 2.49 -11.49 18.48
C MET A 592 2.92 -10.02 18.40
N PRO A 593 2.05 -9.12 17.91
CA PRO A 593 2.37 -7.70 17.79
C PRO A 593 2.91 -7.13 19.09
N ARG A 594 3.94 -6.29 18.97
CA ARG A 594 4.44 -5.50 20.10
C ARG A 594 3.40 -4.47 20.52
N THR A 595 2.67 -3.91 19.56
CA THR A 595 1.63 -2.91 19.83
C THR A 595 0.38 -3.54 20.43
N TYR A 596 -0.16 -2.98 21.52
CA TYR A 596 -1.46 -3.37 22.08
C TYR A 596 -2.28 -2.15 22.49
N ASP A 597 -3.61 -2.26 22.36
CA ASP A 597 -4.55 -1.19 22.68
C ASP A 597 -4.75 -1.06 24.20
N LEU A 598 -4.46 0.11 24.78
CA LEU A 598 -4.67 0.42 26.19
C LEU A 598 -6.15 0.29 26.59
N GLU A 599 -7.07 0.75 25.75
CA GLU A 599 -8.51 0.72 26.07
C GLU A 599 -8.98 -0.74 26.26
N SER A 600 -8.36 -1.69 25.54
CA SER A 600 -8.64 -3.13 25.67
C SER A 600 -8.21 -3.74 27.02
N THR A 601 -7.34 -3.07 27.78
CA THR A 601 -6.89 -3.55 29.09
C THR A 601 -7.69 -2.99 30.27
N GLY A 602 -8.73 -2.19 29.99
CA GLY A 602 -9.47 -1.45 31.01
C GLY A 602 -8.72 -0.23 31.55
N TYR A 603 -7.67 0.22 30.84
CA TYR A 603 -6.94 1.43 31.19
C TYR A 603 -7.83 2.66 30.94
N ASN A 604 -7.81 3.62 31.86
CA ASN A 604 -8.48 4.91 31.68
C ASN A 604 -7.60 6.04 32.22
N GLY A 605 -7.01 6.82 31.31
CA GLY A 605 -6.20 8.00 31.63
C GLY A 605 -6.97 9.32 31.63
N THR A 606 -8.31 9.27 31.63
CA THR A 606 -9.15 10.47 31.59
C THR A 606 -9.29 11.07 32.98
N ILE A 607 -9.15 12.40 33.06
CA ILE A 607 -9.39 13.20 34.26
C ILE A 607 -10.73 13.93 34.12
N THR A 608 -11.58 13.79 35.12
CA THR A 608 -12.89 14.46 35.20
C THR A 608 -12.93 15.41 36.40
N ALA A 609 -13.85 16.37 36.37
CA ALA A 609 -13.93 17.42 37.39
C ALA A 609 -14.34 16.92 38.79
N ASP A 610 -14.92 15.72 38.87
CA ASP A 610 -15.37 15.06 40.10
C ASP A 610 -14.29 14.18 40.76
N MET A 611 -13.15 13.98 40.12
CA MET A 611 -12.06 13.19 40.68
C MET A 611 -11.35 13.91 41.83
N SER A 612 -11.02 13.15 42.87
CA SER A 612 -10.15 13.58 43.96
C SER A 612 -8.69 13.70 43.51
N GLN A 613 -7.88 14.48 44.25
CA GLN A 613 -6.45 14.62 43.95
C GLN A 613 -5.72 13.27 43.97
N ASP A 614 -6.07 12.37 44.90
CA ASP A 614 -5.47 11.03 44.99
C ASP A 614 -5.76 10.17 43.75
N GLU A 615 -6.96 10.28 43.17
CA GLU A 615 -7.33 9.58 41.93
C GLU A 615 -6.57 10.14 40.73
N ILE A 616 -6.41 11.46 40.68
CA ILE A 616 -5.62 12.14 39.64
C ILE A 616 -4.16 11.69 39.72
N ASP A 617 -3.56 11.72 40.91
CA ASP A 617 -2.17 11.32 41.13
C ASP A 617 -1.95 9.84 40.75
N LYS A 618 -2.90 8.97 41.10
CA LYS A 618 -2.87 7.56 40.68
C LYS A 618 -2.94 7.39 39.16
N ASN A 619 -3.76 8.18 38.47
CA ASN A 619 -3.82 8.16 37.01
C ASN A 619 -2.50 8.65 36.40
N LEU A 620 -1.90 9.72 36.92
CA LEU A 620 -0.61 10.23 36.46
C LEU A 620 0.51 9.19 36.61
N VAL A 621 0.55 8.44 37.72
CA VAL A 621 1.49 7.33 37.90
C VAL A 621 1.29 6.26 36.82
N GLN A 622 0.05 5.88 36.52
CA GLN A 622 -0.23 4.90 35.47
C GLN A 622 0.18 5.40 34.07
N VAL A 623 0.03 6.69 33.77
CA VAL A 623 0.55 7.28 32.52
C VAL A 623 2.07 7.06 32.44
N ILE A 624 2.79 7.36 33.52
CA ILE A 624 4.25 7.20 33.57
C ILE A 624 4.62 5.72 33.37
N GLU A 625 3.99 4.80 34.08
CA GLU A 625 4.24 3.37 33.94
C GLU A 625 4.01 2.87 32.51
N LYS A 626 2.82 3.18 31.95
CA LYS A 626 2.47 2.77 30.58
C LYS A 626 3.36 3.41 29.53
N SER A 627 3.73 4.67 29.69
CA SER A 627 4.59 5.37 28.73
C SER A 627 5.98 4.73 28.58
N ARG A 628 6.47 4.06 29.63
CA ARG A 628 7.80 3.41 29.68
C ARG A 628 7.79 1.98 29.16
N GLU A 629 6.62 1.38 28.94
CA GLU A 629 6.53 0.07 28.30
C GLU A 629 7.07 0.15 26.86
N TRP A 630 8.16 -0.57 26.62
CA TRP A 630 8.83 -0.65 25.33
C TRP A 630 9.46 -2.03 25.13
N GLY A 631 9.76 -2.39 23.88
CA GLY A 631 10.26 -3.71 23.52
C GLY A 631 9.12 -4.66 23.20
N ASP A 632 8.90 -5.67 24.05
CA ASP A 632 7.95 -6.75 23.78
C ASP A 632 6.47 -6.35 23.85
N LYS A 633 6.18 -5.26 24.56
CA LYS A 633 4.85 -4.67 24.67
C LYS A 633 4.99 -3.16 24.55
N ILE A 634 4.22 -2.57 23.65
CA ILE A 634 4.21 -1.16 23.31
C ILE A 634 2.74 -0.72 23.34
N PRO A 635 2.32 0.04 24.36
CA PRO A 635 0.94 0.50 24.42
C PRO A 635 0.66 1.54 23.33
N ILE A 636 -0.50 1.41 22.69
CA ILE A 636 -1.10 2.40 21.78
C ILE A 636 -2.51 2.74 22.33
N GLY A 637 -3.00 3.94 22.04
CA GLY A 637 -4.25 4.47 22.56
C GLY A 637 -4.04 5.81 23.27
N ILE A 638 -5.04 6.24 24.03
CA ILE A 638 -4.98 7.46 24.84
C ILE A 638 -4.31 7.12 26.17
N PHE A 639 -3.22 7.82 26.46
CA PHE A 639 -2.52 7.73 27.74
C PHE A 639 -3.12 8.73 28.71
N TYR A 640 -3.42 9.95 28.28
CA TYR A 640 -3.90 10.99 29.16
C TYR A 640 -4.91 11.88 28.45
N GLN A 641 -6.00 12.22 29.12
CA GLN A 641 -6.97 13.21 28.65
C GLN A 641 -7.50 14.03 29.84
N ASN A 642 -7.47 15.36 29.74
CA ASN A 642 -7.93 16.26 30.80
C ASN A 642 -8.47 17.57 30.24
N GLU A 643 -9.79 17.66 30.06
CA GLU A 643 -10.47 18.88 29.61
C GLU A 643 -10.86 19.83 30.76
N THR A 644 -10.46 19.53 32.00
CA THR A 644 -10.72 20.43 33.16
C THR A 644 -9.80 21.65 33.18
N VAL A 645 -8.71 21.61 32.41
CA VAL A 645 -7.73 22.70 32.30
C VAL A 645 -8.21 23.69 31.23
N PRO A 646 -8.45 24.97 31.57
CA PRO A 646 -8.91 25.97 30.60
C PRO A 646 -7.94 26.09 29.41
N ILE A 647 -8.48 26.22 28.20
CA ILE A 647 -7.65 26.47 27.01
C ILE A 647 -7.07 27.89 27.03
N TYR A 648 -5.99 28.14 26.30
CA TYR A 648 -5.35 29.47 26.32
C TYR A 648 -6.30 30.59 25.86
N GLU A 649 -7.18 30.29 24.93
CA GLU A 649 -8.20 31.16 24.36
C GLU A 649 -9.18 31.67 25.43
N GLU A 650 -9.58 30.79 26.36
CA GLU A 650 -10.43 31.15 27.51
C GLU A 650 -9.67 32.05 28.48
N ARG A 651 -8.40 31.73 28.76
CA ARG A 651 -7.52 32.55 29.61
C ARG A 651 -7.26 33.95 29.01
N ILE A 652 -7.15 34.06 27.68
CA ILE A 652 -7.08 35.35 27.00
C ILE A 652 -8.41 36.10 27.17
N SER A 653 -9.54 35.41 27.07
CA SER A 653 -10.87 36.01 27.19
C SER A 653 -11.14 36.62 28.57
N GLU A 654 -10.49 36.11 29.62
CA GLU A 654 -10.51 36.74 30.96
C GLU A 654 -9.87 38.13 30.96
N ARG A 655 -8.88 38.37 30.09
CA ARG A 655 -8.18 39.67 29.95
C ARG A 655 -8.77 40.53 28.83
N ILE A 656 -9.26 39.91 27.77
CA ILE A 656 -9.83 40.54 26.57
C ILE A 656 -11.20 39.92 26.33
N PRO A 657 -12.27 40.40 27.00
CA PRO A 657 -13.61 39.76 26.94
C PRO A 657 -14.22 39.66 25.53
N SER A 658 -13.77 40.50 24.60
CA SER A 658 -14.18 40.45 23.19
C SER A 658 -13.44 39.41 22.36
N TYR A 659 -12.37 38.78 22.85
CA TYR A 659 -11.45 37.95 22.05
C TYR A 659 -12.15 36.86 21.23
N MET A 660 -13.05 36.08 21.82
CA MET A 660 -13.74 35.00 21.09
C MET A 660 -14.75 35.53 20.06
N LYS A 661 -15.26 36.76 20.25
CA LYS A 661 -16.23 37.39 19.34
C LYS A 661 -15.53 38.14 18.20
N GLU A 662 -14.49 38.89 18.54
CA GLU A 662 -13.70 39.74 17.64
C GLU A 662 -12.19 39.45 17.80
N PRO A 663 -11.75 38.23 17.43
CA PRO A 663 -10.34 37.86 17.46
C PRO A 663 -9.53 38.72 16.49
N PRO A 664 -8.19 38.78 16.64
CA PRO A 664 -7.34 39.67 15.84
C PRO A 664 -7.59 39.61 14.32
N ALA A 665 -7.81 38.43 13.75
CA ALA A 665 -8.06 38.26 12.31
C ALA A 665 -9.42 38.82 11.82
N LYS A 666 -10.36 39.09 12.73
CA LYS A 666 -11.69 39.64 12.41
C LYS A 666 -11.81 41.14 12.72
N GLN A 667 -10.81 41.74 13.36
CA GLN A 667 -10.88 43.15 13.73
C GLN A 667 -10.74 44.05 12.51
N GLN A 668 -11.61 45.07 12.43
CA GLN A 668 -11.42 46.14 11.47
C GLN A 668 -10.26 47.01 11.93
N ILE A 669 -9.17 47.07 11.15
CA ILE A 669 -8.00 47.91 11.46
C ILE A 669 -7.95 49.23 10.68
N GLY A 670 -8.77 49.35 9.64
CA GLY A 670 -8.84 50.52 8.77
C GLY A 670 -10.25 50.87 8.33
N LYS A 671 -10.51 52.17 8.19
CA LYS A 671 -11.72 52.72 7.56
C LYS A 671 -11.64 52.57 6.04
N SER A 672 -12.76 52.80 5.35
CA SER A 672 -12.82 52.82 3.89
C SER A 672 -11.90 53.87 3.25
N ASP A 673 -11.53 54.92 3.99
CA ASP A 673 -10.59 55.96 3.56
C ASP A 673 -9.12 55.64 3.87
N GLY A 674 -8.82 54.42 4.35
CA GLY A 674 -7.47 53.95 4.66
C GLY A 674 -6.91 54.43 6.00
N LYS A 675 -7.67 55.24 6.77
CA LYS A 675 -7.24 55.69 8.10
C LYS A 675 -7.44 54.60 9.16
N SER A 676 -6.55 54.58 10.15
CA SER A 676 -6.69 53.69 11.31
C SER A 676 -7.98 53.98 12.09
N VAL A 677 -8.62 52.92 12.58
CA VAL A 677 -9.73 53.03 13.55
C VAL A 677 -9.25 53.08 14.99
N VAL A 678 -7.97 52.82 15.25
CA VAL A 678 -7.40 52.78 16.59
C VAL A 678 -7.34 54.19 17.18
N ASN A 679 -8.06 54.40 18.29
CA ASN A 679 -8.04 55.66 19.01
C ASN A 679 -6.99 55.61 20.14
N LEU A 680 -5.89 56.33 19.97
CA LEU A 680 -4.81 56.43 20.94
C LEU A 680 -4.95 57.61 21.93
N ALA A 681 -6.07 58.34 21.90
CA ALA A 681 -6.24 59.56 22.70
C ALA A 681 -6.08 59.30 24.22
N ASN A 682 -6.58 58.17 24.72
CA ASN A 682 -6.46 57.83 26.14
C ASN A 682 -5.01 57.51 26.54
N LEU A 683 -4.28 56.76 25.70
CA LEU A 683 -2.85 56.46 25.92
C LEU A 683 -2.01 57.74 25.90
N SER A 684 -2.32 58.67 24.98
CA SER A 684 -1.63 59.95 24.91
C SER A 684 -1.86 60.82 26.15
N LYS A 685 -3.06 60.76 26.75
CA LYS A 685 -3.38 61.49 27.98
C LYS A 685 -2.61 60.95 29.17
N GLU A 686 -2.51 59.63 29.33
CA GLU A 686 -1.75 59.00 30.42
C GLU A 686 -0.26 59.32 30.33
N LEU A 687 0.34 59.21 29.14
CA LEU A 687 1.76 59.54 28.92
C LEU A 687 2.06 61.03 29.14
N LEU A 688 1.13 61.91 28.77
CA LEU A 688 1.23 63.35 29.04
C LEU A 688 1.05 63.69 30.53
N PHE A 689 0.21 62.93 31.25
CA PHE A 689 0.02 63.09 32.68
C PHE A 689 1.27 62.66 33.47
N GLU A 690 1.90 61.53 33.12
CA GLU A 690 3.15 61.08 33.75
C GLU A 690 4.32 62.06 33.51
N SER A 691 4.42 62.63 32.31
CA SER A 691 5.45 63.64 32.00
C SER A 691 5.22 64.97 32.73
N LEU A 692 3.99 65.31 33.10
CA LEU A 692 3.65 66.45 33.96
C LEU A 692 3.92 66.18 35.45
N VAL A 693 3.76 64.94 35.91
CA VAL A 693 4.02 64.52 37.31
C VAL A 693 5.51 64.32 37.58
N LEU A 694 6.30 63.86 36.61
CA LEU A 694 7.76 63.74 36.73
C LEU A 694 8.51 65.07 36.56
N ALA A 695 7.83 66.12 36.07
CA ALA A 695 8.37 67.46 35.90
C ALA A 695 8.05 68.41 37.08
N GLN A 696 7.35 67.92 38.10
CA GLN A 696 7.19 68.54 39.43
C GLN A 696 8.12 67.86 40.43
#